data_AF-A0A8X7S9Q8-F1
#
_entry.id   AF-A0A8X7S9Q8-F1
#
_cell.length_a   1.000
_cell.length_b   1.000
_cell.length_c   1.000
_cell.angle_alpha   90.00
_cell.angle_beta   90.00
_cell.angle_gamma   90.00
#
_symmetry.space_group_name_H-M   'P 1'
#
loop_
_entity.id
_entity.type
_entity.pdbx_description
1 polymer ?
#
loop_
_entity_poly.entity_id
_entity_poly.type
_entity_poly.pdbx_seq_one_letter_code
_entity_poly.pdbx_strand_id
1 'polypeptide(L)'
;MATSSSSTLPPQHQVFINFRGKDLRRGFVSYLVDALQRNKINVFMDNFEDRGEPLDSLLTRIEGSRIALAIFSENYTDSNWCLKEAEKMNECMEKGNLVVIPIFYKVEASTVKGLKGDFGDKLWILAKGDEKRKKQCDEALKSIPNLFGITVDDTSDECQIIKDIVKAVMTVLLKISVIGSQNVTDDSSETTRTSDARTVSGGEKHRTFGIDKRLKELEGKFGKHEGTRIIGVVGMPGIGKTTLMKELFKMWERQFVRHALVDKIRVQAKFGCDCLPALLLEGLLELEDPHTENVEDPYEMYKGQLLRRKVLVFLDDVSTREQIDALLGKRDWISDGSRIVIATSDASLTNGLVDDTYVVQNLDHRDSLQLFHYHAFGDDHANTPKEDFTKLSEEFVHYARGHPLALKMLGVELYKKKIDHWKSKLKTLSQSLIPNIGSVFQMSYDELRSEHKVAFLDIACFRSENVEYVESLLASSDAESADTLSAVELLKNKFLINTCDGRVEMHDLLYTFSRELDPKASTQDGNRQQRRLWLHQDIMKGSRINVLQNKMNAANVRGIFLDLSEVKDQTTLDCEHFLRMCNLRYLKFYNSHCPQECETKNKINIPDGLTLPLKEIRCLHWLKFPMEELPNDFVPINLVDLKLPYSEIKRLWEGEKDLPSLKWVDLNHSSKLNSLSKLSKAQNLQRLNLEGCTALKTLPRGMKKMKMLAFLNLKGCTSLETLPKMNLTSLKTLTLSGCSNLKEFPLISENIETLYLDGTAISEFPTNMEKLQRLIILNMKNCQNLEKIPVRVGELKALQELILSACSKLKYFPEVKMSSLNILLLDGTAIEVMPLLPSLQYLCLSRNDKINCLPAVISQFFQLKWLDLKYCTSLTSVPEFPPNLQCLDAHGCSSLKTVSKPVARIKSTEQNQSCTFIFTNCENLEQAAKEEITSYAQRKCQLLSYARKRYNGDLVSEALFSTCFPGCEVPSWFCYETVGSQLEVKLLPHWHDKSLAGIALCAVVSFQDCHDQLSRLSVTCTFKVKVEDKSWIPAFTCPVGSWTRQGDGKYKIESDHVFIGYTSCPYTIKCPEDANSDKCNSTEASLEFNVAGGTSEKEKFKVLKCGLGLVYAKDKGKNSCHEAKYDMPVKVSFQETSKEVDGGAKKKKKKKTRGDDGRPKKKQKSTMDDNIPCQSNSDGRRKDSSVVRHMVENLQAGDESVPS
;
A
#
# COMPACT_ATOMS: atom_id res chain seq x y z
N MET A 1 19.19 60.73 -2.86
CA MET A 1 17.79 60.20 -2.58
C MET A 1 17.81 59.28 -1.35
N ALA A 2 17.99 60.06 -0.19
CA ALA A 2 17.68 60.02 1.25
C ALA A 2 16.78 58.82 1.60
N THR A 3 17.41 57.69 2.14
CA THR A 3 17.23 56.66 3.18
C THR A 3 16.53 57.22 4.41
N SER A 4 15.14 57.07 4.46
CA SER A 4 14.32 57.22 5.69
C SER A 4 14.24 55.89 6.45
N SER A 5 15.18 55.63 7.43
CA SER A 5 15.32 55.03 8.77
C SER A 5 14.00 55.06 9.55
N SER A 6 13.10 54.05 9.37
CA SER A 6 12.01 53.71 10.31
C SER A 6 12.57 53.21 11.65
N SER A 7 12.93 54.11 12.60
CA SER A 7 12.97 54.16 14.07
C SER A 7 12.07 53.08 14.69
N THR A 8 12.50 51.78 14.83
CA THR A 8 12.07 50.69 15.74
C THR A 8 11.71 51.24 17.13
N LEU A 9 10.49 51.83 17.34
CA LEU A 9 9.88 52.10 18.65
C LEU A 9 10.21 50.99 19.66
N PRO A 10 10.83 51.20 20.92
CA PRO A 10 11.06 50.24 22.00
C PRO A 10 9.79 49.46 22.35
N PRO A 11 9.86 48.04 22.59
CA PRO A 11 8.74 47.15 22.91
C PRO A 11 7.80 47.77 23.96
N GLN A 12 6.56 48.26 23.64
CA GLN A 12 5.49 48.78 24.52
C GLN A 12 5.33 47.93 25.79
N HIS A 13 5.72 48.40 27.03
CA HIS A 13 5.64 47.68 28.33
C HIS A 13 4.20 47.23 28.61
N GLN A 14 3.96 45.88 28.99
CA GLN A 14 2.65 45.20 29.20
C GLN A 14 2.20 45.37 30.66
N VAL A 15 3.14 45.63 31.64
CA VAL A 15 2.74 45.74 33.06
C VAL A 15 3.53 46.88 33.69
N PHE A 16 2.74 47.79 34.42
CA PHE A 16 3.38 48.87 35.22
C PHE A 16 3.21 48.58 36.71
N ILE A 17 4.42 48.81 37.50
CA ILE A 17 4.29 48.49 38.94
C ILE A 17 4.43 49.78 39.75
N ASN A 18 3.33 50.08 40.54
CA ASN A 18 3.30 51.23 41.46
C ASN A 18 3.53 50.79 42.91
N PHE A 19 4.64 51.44 43.52
CA PHE A 19 4.93 51.00 44.91
C PHE A 19 5.80 52.06 45.60
N ARG A 20 5.90 51.95 46.89
CA ARG A 20 6.85 52.82 47.62
C ARG A 20 8.25 52.21 47.61
N GLY A 21 9.12 52.94 46.90
CA GLY A 21 10.49 52.46 46.65
C GLY A 21 11.24 52.12 47.95
N LYS A 22 11.15 53.04 48.96
CA LYS A 22 11.91 52.83 50.21
C LYS A 22 11.46 51.55 50.92
N ASP A 23 10.24 51.04 50.64
CA ASP A 23 9.73 49.88 51.41
C ASP A 23 9.96 48.57 50.65
N LEU A 24 9.98 48.63 49.32
CA LEU A 24 9.74 47.30 48.70
C LEU A 24 10.69 47.10 47.52
N ARG A 25 11.46 48.07 47.20
CA ARG A 25 12.25 48.04 45.94
C ARG A 25 13.25 46.89 45.97
N ARG A 26 14.08 46.72 47.01
CA ARG A 26 15.17 45.71 47.03
C ARG A 26 14.68 44.42 47.68
N GLY A 27 13.40 44.26 47.89
CA GLY A 27 12.88 43.03 48.51
C GLY A 27 11.78 42.40 47.65
N PHE A 28 10.57 42.52 48.00
CA PHE A 28 9.39 41.87 47.39
C PHE A 28 9.24 42.27 45.92
N VAL A 29 9.48 43.54 45.45
CA VAL A 29 9.24 43.99 44.06
C VAL A 29 10.37 43.49 43.16
N SER A 30 11.67 43.40 43.68
CA SER A 30 12.76 42.88 42.82
C SER A 30 12.53 41.41 42.45
N TYR A 31 12.00 40.58 43.41
CA TYR A 31 11.71 39.16 43.11
C TYR A 31 10.49 39.04 42.21
N LEU A 32 9.55 39.94 42.37
CA LEU A 32 8.36 39.92 41.49
C LEU A 32 8.73 40.29 40.06
N VAL A 33 9.60 41.24 39.88
CA VAL A 33 10.01 41.65 38.50
C VAL A 33 10.78 40.49 37.86
N ASP A 34 11.69 39.88 38.61
CA ASP A 34 12.42 38.72 38.04
C ASP A 34 11.46 37.61 37.62
N ALA A 35 10.47 37.35 38.47
CA ALA A 35 9.51 36.28 38.15
C ALA A 35 8.68 36.63 36.92
N LEU A 36 8.26 37.92 36.76
CA LEU A 36 7.48 38.34 35.58
C LEU A 36 8.35 38.29 34.31
N GLN A 37 9.64 38.57 34.39
CA GLN A 37 10.55 38.51 33.21
C GLN A 37 10.84 37.07 32.82
N ARG A 38 11.00 36.12 33.83
CA ARG A 38 11.20 34.68 33.54
C ARG A 38 10.00 34.11 32.77
N ASN A 39 8.86 34.87 32.89
CA ASN A 39 7.68 34.36 32.13
C ASN A 39 7.44 35.21 30.88
N LYS A 40 8.49 35.95 30.37
CA LYS A 40 8.52 36.74 29.12
C LYS A 40 7.48 37.85 29.13
N ILE A 41 7.06 38.36 30.32
CA ILE A 41 6.16 39.51 30.44
C ILE A 41 7.02 40.78 30.58
N ASN A 42 6.69 41.68 29.54
CA ASN A 42 7.47 42.93 29.56
C ASN A 42 7.00 43.87 30.69
N VAL A 43 7.86 44.10 31.73
CA VAL A 43 7.44 44.89 32.91
C VAL A 43 8.30 46.16 32.97
N PHE A 44 7.55 47.20 33.26
CA PHE A 44 8.30 48.45 33.44
C PHE A 44 8.42 48.78 34.93
N MET A 45 9.81 49.04 35.36
CA MET A 45 10.12 49.55 36.72
C MET A 45 10.98 50.81 36.60
N ASP A 46 10.68 51.94 37.32
CA ASP A 46 11.25 53.32 37.26
C ASP A 46 12.78 53.28 37.24
N ASN A 47 13.64 51.97 37.18
CA ASN A 47 15.11 51.90 37.17
C ASN A 47 15.64 51.90 35.73
N PHE A 48 14.69 52.07 34.67
CA PHE A 48 15.15 51.87 33.29
C PHE A 48 15.04 53.18 32.51
N GLU A 49 15.04 54.42 33.34
CA GLU A 49 14.98 55.61 32.45
C GLU A 49 16.37 56.24 32.33
N ASP A 50 16.77 56.72 31.09
CA ASP A 50 18.00 57.49 30.81
C ASP A 50 18.09 58.73 31.71
N ARG A 51 19.07 58.84 32.58
CA ARG A 51 19.31 59.99 33.49
C ARG A 51 19.21 61.31 32.71
N GLY A 52 18.04 62.28 32.91
CA GLY A 52 17.90 63.60 32.22
C GLY A 52 16.51 63.75 31.59
N GLU A 53 15.45 62.71 31.66
CA GLU A 53 14.08 62.89 31.13
C GLU A 53 13.14 63.39 32.23
N PRO A 54 12.10 64.29 31.72
CA PRO A 54 11.16 64.86 32.70
C PRO A 54 10.34 63.77 33.41
N LEU A 55 10.29 63.80 34.78
CA LEU A 55 9.60 62.83 35.66
C LEU A 55 8.15 62.61 35.19
N ASP A 56 7.62 63.48 34.17
CA ASP A 56 6.26 63.31 33.63
C ASP A 56 6.21 62.16 32.61
N SER A 57 7.38 61.69 32.19
CA SER A 57 7.46 60.57 31.24
C SER A 57 6.98 59.25 31.85
N LEU A 58 6.90 59.17 33.24
CA LEU A 58 6.40 57.96 33.94
C LEU A 58 4.89 57.85 33.84
N LEU A 59 4.24 58.99 33.72
CA LEU A 59 2.76 58.96 33.60
C LEU A 59 2.35 58.52 32.19
N THR A 60 3.23 58.82 31.16
CA THR A 60 2.95 58.34 29.80
C THR A 60 3.14 56.82 29.71
N ARG A 61 3.98 56.32 30.59
CA ARG A 61 4.22 54.85 30.54
C ARG A 61 3.04 54.10 31.18
N ILE A 62 2.41 54.79 32.12
CA ILE A 62 1.20 54.16 32.70
C ILE A 62 0.10 54.11 31.65
N GLU A 63 0.08 55.12 30.76
CA GLU A 63 -0.96 55.13 29.71
C GLU A 63 -0.67 54.07 28.64
N GLY A 64 0.61 53.76 28.53
CA GLY A 64 1.00 52.80 27.48
C GLY A 64 0.98 51.35 27.99
N SER A 65 0.61 51.17 29.32
CA SER A 65 0.61 49.79 29.86
C SER A 65 -0.81 49.21 29.82
N ARG A 66 -0.83 47.85 29.78
CA ARG A 66 -2.15 47.18 29.71
C ARG A 66 -2.61 46.75 31.12
N ILE A 67 -1.59 46.56 31.97
CA ILE A 67 -1.90 46.17 33.36
C ILE A 67 -1.02 47.02 34.30
N ALA A 68 -1.66 47.48 35.45
CA ALA A 68 -0.84 48.14 36.49
C ALA A 68 -1.02 47.43 37.84
N LEU A 69 0.19 47.08 38.47
CA LEU A 69 0.13 46.52 39.84
C LEU A 69 0.30 47.63 40.88
N ALA A 70 -0.88 47.87 41.69
CA ALA A 70 -0.77 48.87 42.78
C ALA A 70 -0.46 48.18 44.11
N ILE A 71 0.87 48.40 44.57
CA ILE A 71 1.27 47.69 45.80
C ILE A 71 1.24 48.69 46.96
N PHE A 72 0.15 48.48 47.90
CA PHE A 72 -0.02 49.43 49.01
C PHE A 72 0.74 48.93 50.26
N SER A 73 1.72 49.80 50.73
CA SER A 73 2.44 49.51 52.00
C SER A 73 2.12 50.55 53.06
N GLU A 74 2.56 50.36 54.29
CA GLU A 74 2.20 51.24 55.42
C GLU A 74 2.60 52.69 55.13
N ASN A 75 3.72 52.88 54.35
CA ASN A 75 4.20 54.27 54.13
C ASN A 75 3.96 54.70 52.67
N TYR A 76 3.01 54.10 52.10
CA TYR A 76 2.72 54.37 50.67
C TYR A 76 2.32 55.83 50.48
N THR A 77 1.60 56.46 51.40
CA THR A 77 1.08 57.83 51.21
C THR A 77 2.13 58.86 51.64
N ASP A 78 3.39 58.36 51.95
CA ASP A 78 4.50 59.29 52.26
C ASP A 78 5.11 59.85 50.97
N SER A 79 4.72 59.27 49.85
CA SER A 79 5.37 59.69 48.59
C SER A 79 4.34 60.36 47.67
N ASN A 80 4.66 61.65 47.39
CA ASN A 80 3.76 62.37 46.46
C ASN A 80 3.76 61.72 45.07
N TRP A 81 4.75 61.00 44.78
CA TRP A 81 4.85 60.36 43.44
C TRP A 81 4.00 59.09 43.39
N CYS A 82 3.98 58.30 44.46
CA CYS A 82 3.10 57.11 44.49
C CYS A 82 1.63 57.52 44.32
N LEU A 83 1.35 58.73 44.85
CA LEU A 83 -0.06 59.19 44.80
C LEU A 83 -0.40 59.75 43.41
N LYS A 84 0.58 60.39 42.80
CA LYS A 84 0.36 60.89 41.42
C LYS A 84 0.20 59.72 40.44
N GLU A 85 0.95 58.62 40.61
CA GLU A 85 0.81 57.42 39.74
C GLU A 85 -0.52 56.71 39.99
N ALA A 86 -0.90 56.67 41.27
CA ALA A 86 -2.19 56.01 41.60
C ALA A 86 -3.35 56.80 41.00
N GLU A 87 -3.16 58.16 40.96
CA GLU A 87 -4.22 58.99 40.35
C GLU A 87 -4.33 58.71 38.84
N LYS A 88 -3.18 58.71 38.29
CA LYS A 88 -3.18 58.45 36.84
C LYS A 88 -3.68 57.03 36.52
N MET A 89 -3.36 56.03 37.35
CA MET A 89 -3.87 54.65 37.14
C MET A 89 -5.39 54.62 37.27
N ASN A 90 -5.86 55.37 38.26
CA ASN A 90 -7.32 55.38 38.46
C ASN A 90 -8.03 56.06 37.29
N GLU A 91 -7.40 57.11 36.83
CA GLU A 91 -7.96 57.78 35.65
C GLU A 91 -8.00 56.83 34.43
N CYS A 92 -6.84 56.10 34.12
CA CYS A 92 -6.78 55.17 32.97
C CYS A 92 -7.70 53.96 33.18
N MET A 93 -7.79 53.64 34.47
CA MET A 93 -8.68 52.50 34.78
C MET A 93 -10.14 52.90 34.55
N GLU A 94 -10.60 54.13 34.87
CA GLU A 94 -12.01 54.57 34.68
C GLU A 94 -12.32 54.76 33.19
N LYS A 95 -11.20 55.03 32.39
CA LYS A 95 -11.39 55.20 30.92
C LYS A 95 -11.35 53.84 30.22
N GLY A 96 -11.09 52.76 31.01
CA GLY A 96 -11.16 51.37 30.49
C GLY A 96 -9.86 50.99 29.77
N ASN A 97 -8.79 51.77 29.86
CA ASN A 97 -7.54 51.52 29.10
C ASN A 97 -6.51 50.79 29.96
N LEU A 98 -6.83 50.59 31.22
CA LEU A 98 -5.81 49.97 32.09
C LEU A 98 -6.50 49.08 33.13
N VAL A 99 -6.00 47.83 33.27
CA VAL A 99 -6.50 46.97 34.38
C VAL A 99 -5.54 47.08 35.57
N VAL A 100 -6.21 47.42 36.74
CA VAL A 100 -5.33 47.60 37.92
C VAL A 100 -5.57 46.44 38.91
N ILE A 101 -4.42 45.81 39.41
CA ILE A 101 -4.51 44.74 40.43
C ILE A 101 -3.89 45.27 41.73
N PRO A 102 -4.83 45.43 42.79
CA PRO A 102 -4.26 45.95 44.04
C PRO A 102 -3.62 44.84 44.88
N ILE A 103 -2.40 45.20 45.44
CA ILE A 103 -1.69 44.26 46.33
C ILE A 103 -1.48 44.98 47.68
N PHE A 104 -2.10 44.30 48.74
CA PHE A 104 -1.97 44.91 50.08
C PHE A 104 -0.85 44.25 50.87
N TYR A 105 0.31 44.96 50.80
CA TYR A 105 1.52 44.37 51.43
C TYR A 105 1.64 44.82 52.89
N LYS A 106 1.29 43.89 53.79
CA LYS A 106 1.36 44.03 55.27
C LYS A 106 0.55 45.26 55.72
N VAL A 107 -0.46 45.60 54.88
CA VAL A 107 -1.46 46.63 55.26
C VAL A 107 -2.86 46.08 54.91
N GLU A 108 -3.85 46.40 55.86
CA GLU A 108 -5.21 45.89 55.58
C GLU A 108 -5.92 46.78 54.54
N ALA A 109 -6.67 46.12 53.62
CA ALA A 109 -7.39 46.83 52.54
C ALA A 109 -8.34 47.89 53.11
N SER A 110 -8.95 47.59 54.38
CA SER A 110 -9.90 48.56 54.98
C SER A 110 -9.17 49.83 55.44
N THR A 111 -7.81 49.64 55.80
CA THR A 111 -7.02 50.82 56.21
C THR A 111 -6.73 51.73 55.00
N VAL A 112 -6.52 51.15 53.81
CA VAL A 112 -6.22 51.94 52.60
C VAL A 112 -7.52 52.56 52.06
N LYS A 113 -8.66 51.80 52.28
CA LYS A 113 -9.97 52.31 51.79
C LYS A 113 -10.49 53.41 52.71
N GLY A 114 -10.35 53.17 54.00
CA GLY A 114 -10.98 54.09 54.97
C GLY A 114 -10.00 55.19 55.38
N LEU A 115 -8.78 55.19 54.56
CA LEU A 115 -7.70 56.12 54.94
C LEU A 115 -7.59 56.26 56.45
N LYS A 116 -7.51 55.11 57.17
CA LYS A 116 -7.53 55.09 58.66
C LYS A 116 -6.09 55.11 59.20
N GLY A 117 -5.90 55.72 60.29
CA GLY A 117 -4.61 55.64 61.00
C GLY A 117 -3.55 56.52 60.33
N ASP A 118 -2.33 56.14 60.56
CA ASP A 118 -1.14 56.90 60.07
C ASP A 118 -1.12 56.95 58.54
N PHE A 119 -1.68 55.95 57.80
CA PHE A 119 -1.76 55.92 56.33
C PHE A 119 -2.58 57.09 55.80
N GLY A 120 -3.79 57.48 56.42
CA GLY A 120 -4.67 58.60 56.02
C GLY A 120 -4.14 59.95 56.50
N ASP A 121 -3.55 59.98 57.84
CA ASP A 121 -3.03 61.24 58.41
C ASP A 121 -1.92 61.83 57.54
N LYS A 122 -1.13 60.95 56.96
CA LYS A 122 0.04 61.39 56.15
C LYS A 122 -0.42 61.88 54.76
N LEU A 123 -1.45 61.39 54.28
CA LEU A 123 -2.04 61.91 53.02
C LEU A 123 -2.56 63.33 53.22
N TRP A 124 -3.20 63.56 54.50
CA TRP A 124 -3.86 64.87 54.71
C TRP A 124 -2.84 65.94 55.05
N ILE A 125 -1.67 65.43 55.44
CA ILE A 125 -0.56 66.39 55.64
C ILE A 125 0.01 66.79 54.28
N LEU A 126 0.06 65.91 53.30
CA LEU A 126 0.67 66.16 51.98
C LEU A 126 -0.29 66.94 51.08
N ALA A 127 -1.61 66.92 51.37
CA ALA A 127 -2.63 67.52 50.49
C ALA A 127 -3.09 68.85 51.06
N LYS A 128 -2.25 69.50 52.06
CA LYS A 128 -2.64 70.78 52.70
C LYS A 128 -2.50 71.93 51.70
N GLY A 129 -3.77 72.56 51.23
CA GLY A 129 -3.75 73.80 50.43
C GLY A 129 -4.11 73.52 48.96
N ASP A 130 -4.50 72.19 48.51
CA ASP A 130 -4.92 71.85 47.13
C ASP A 130 -6.12 70.90 47.17
N GLU A 131 -7.33 71.61 47.26
CA GLU A 131 -8.62 70.90 47.47
C GLU A 131 -8.93 69.97 46.29
N LYS A 132 -8.45 70.30 45.13
CA LYS A 132 -8.63 69.45 43.92
C LYS A 132 -7.77 68.19 43.99
N ARG A 133 -6.60 68.26 44.44
CA ARG A 133 -5.68 67.10 44.57
C ARG A 133 -6.12 66.18 45.70
N LYS A 134 -6.74 66.76 46.67
CA LYS A 134 -7.25 65.96 47.81
C LYS A 134 -8.44 65.09 47.36
N LYS A 135 -9.19 65.71 46.58
CA LYS A 135 -10.38 64.97 46.11
C LYS A 135 -9.97 63.86 45.12
N GLN A 136 -8.98 64.09 44.26
CA GLN A 136 -8.56 63.11 43.25
C GLN A 136 -7.76 61.96 43.89
N CYS A 137 -6.95 62.24 44.88
CA CYS A 137 -6.19 61.19 45.58
C CYS A 137 -7.12 60.36 46.48
N ASP A 138 -8.12 61.18 47.03
CA ASP A 138 -9.11 60.45 47.86
C ASP A 138 -9.94 59.49 47.01
N GLU A 139 -10.22 59.86 45.86
CA GLU A 139 -11.04 59.01 44.97
C GLU A 139 -10.22 57.80 44.48
N ALA A 140 -8.93 58.00 44.07
CA ALA A 140 -8.10 56.88 43.58
C ALA A 140 -7.83 55.86 44.69
N LEU A 141 -7.69 56.31 45.96
CA LEU A 141 -7.31 55.40 47.08
C LEU A 141 -8.56 54.79 47.71
N LYS A 142 -9.75 55.22 47.19
CA LYS A 142 -10.99 54.50 47.59
C LYS A 142 -11.43 53.54 46.48
N SER A 143 -11.11 53.92 45.25
CA SER A 143 -11.65 53.13 44.10
C SER A 143 -10.75 51.91 43.83
N ILE A 144 -9.41 52.05 43.90
CA ILE A 144 -8.52 50.94 43.48
C ILE A 144 -8.53 49.85 44.56
N PRO A 145 -8.55 50.17 45.81
CA PRO A 145 -8.57 49.10 46.83
C PRO A 145 -9.92 48.39 46.89
N ASN A 146 -11.02 48.94 46.23
CA ASN A 146 -12.33 48.25 46.15
C ASN A 146 -12.31 47.13 45.11
N LEU A 147 -11.13 46.97 44.45
CA LEU A 147 -10.99 45.83 43.51
C LEU A 147 -10.48 44.59 44.25
N PHE A 148 -10.89 43.35 43.66
CA PHE A 148 -10.34 42.13 44.28
C PHE A 148 -8.81 42.12 44.19
N GLY A 149 -8.18 42.23 45.39
CA GLY A 149 -6.69 42.36 45.37
C GLY A 149 -6.04 41.28 46.21
N ILE A 150 -4.79 41.14 46.12
CA ILE A 150 -4.01 40.10 46.83
C ILE A 150 -3.42 40.70 48.11
N THR A 151 -3.65 39.88 49.29
CA THR A 151 -3.17 40.42 50.58
C THR A 151 -1.92 39.65 51.04
N VAL A 152 -0.88 40.52 51.37
CA VAL A 152 0.37 39.92 51.92
C VAL A 152 0.50 40.31 53.40
N ASP A 153 0.22 39.25 54.34
CA ASP A 153 0.38 39.57 55.78
C ASP A 153 1.66 38.92 56.34
N ASP A 154 1.93 39.08 57.64
CA ASP A 154 3.18 38.63 58.28
C ASP A 154 3.30 37.10 58.26
N THR A 155 2.26 36.33 58.03
CA THR A 155 2.31 34.85 58.07
C THR A 155 2.28 34.29 56.64
N SER A 156 2.34 35.24 55.56
CA SER A 156 2.20 34.79 54.16
C SER A 156 3.58 34.35 53.63
N ASP A 157 3.57 33.21 52.77
CA ASP A 157 4.77 32.80 52.02
C ASP A 157 4.94 33.69 50.76
N GLU A 158 5.87 34.57 50.78
CA GLU A 158 6.04 35.63 49.76
C GLU A 158 6.38 35.02 48.40
N CYS A 159 7.06 33.79 48.42
CA CYS A 159 7.37 33.12 47.14
C CYS A 159 6.08 32.60 46.47
N GLN A 160 5.15 32.06 47.26
CA GLN A 160 3.89 31.56 46.69
C GLN A 160 2.99 32.72 46.23
N ILE A 161 3.07 33.81 46.93
CA ILE A 161 2.23 34.98 46.57
C ILE A 161 2.74 35.60 45.26
N ILE A 162 4.07 35.55 45.08
CA ILE A 162 4.61 36.08 43.81
C ILE A 162 4.15 35.19 42.65
N LYS A 163 4.07 33.91 42.89
CA LYS A 163 3.56 33.02 41.82
C LYS A 163 2.08 33.31 41.52
N ASP A 164 1.35 33.61 42.60
CA ASP A 164 -0.09 33.90 42.40
C ASP A 164 -0.28 35.22 41.64
N ILE A 165 0.64 36.11 41.95
CA ILE A 165 0.52 37.42 41.26
C ILE A 165 0.85 37.24 39.77
N VAL A 166 1.87 36.45 39.41
CA VAL A 166 2.21 36.21 38.00
C VAL A 166 1.07 35.49 37.28
N LYS A 167 0.45 34.59 37.97
CA LYS A 167 -0.70 33.90 37.38
C LYS A 167 -1.86 34.87 37.12
N ALA A 168 -2.10 35.77 38.09
CA ALA A 168 -3.20 36.75 37.92
C ALA A 168 -2.90 37.69 36.73
N VAL A 169 -1.64 38.05 36.60
CA VAL A 169 -1.27 38.94 35.48
C VAL A 169 -1.43 38.19 34.14
N MET A 170 -1.11 37.00 34.01
CA MET A 170 -1.24 36.22 32.76
C MET A 170 -2.72 36.01 32.39
N THR A 171 -3.50 35.83 33.44
CA THR A 171 -4.94 35.64 33.19
C THR A 171 -5.56 36.92 32.62
N VAL A 172 -5.13 38.02 33.20
CA VAL A 172 -5.71 39.30 32.73
C VAL A 172 -5.20 39.60 31.32
N LEU A 173 -3.96 39.26 31.00
CA LEU A 173 -3.42 39.52 29.64
C LEU A 173 -4.14 38.65 28.59
N LEU A 174 -4.59 37.49 29.02
CA LEU A 174 -5.36 36.64 28.10
C LEU A 174 -6.75 37.22 27.86
N LYS A 175 -7.33 37.82 28.90
CA LYS A 175 -8.68 38.41 28.75
C LYS A 175 -8.63 39.68 27.90
N ILE A 176 -7.57 40.46 28.04
CA ILE A 176 -7.46 41.73 27.28
C ILE A 176 -7.18 41.42 25.80
N SER A 177 -6.57 40.23 25.40
CA SER A 177 -6.34 39.81 24.01
C SER A 177 -7.62 39.32 23.34
N VAL A 178 -8.72 38.95 24.09
CA VAL A 178 -10.00 38.39 23.59
C VAL A 178 -11.00 39.52 23.36
N ILE A 179 -10.86 40.76 23.94
CA ILE A 179 -11.80 41.90 23.88
C ILE A 179 -11.34 42.86 22.78
N GLY A 180 -10.03 42.82 22.23
CA GLY A 180 -9.51 43.67 21.12
C GLY A 180 -9.86 43.07 19.75
N SER A 181 -10.68 41.96 19.70
CA SER A 181 -11.11 41.34 18.43
C SER A 181 -12.64 41.43 18.30
N GLN A 182 -13.36 42.44 19.05
CA GLN A 182 -14.83 42.58 18.94
C GLN A 182 -15.18 44.07 18.95
N ASN A 183 -14.41 45.05 18.30
CA ASN A 183 -15.09 46.34 17.99
C ASN A 183 -14.81 46.73 16.55
N VAL A 184 -15.48 46.10 15.53
CA VAL A 184 -15.91 46.89 14.35
C VAL A 184 -17.27 46.36 13.88
N THR A 185 -18.46 46.81 14.50
CA THR A 185 -19.75 46.71 13.75
C THR A 185 -19.96 47.98 12.92
N ASP A 186 -20.21 47.83 11.63
CA ASP A 186 -21.27 47.45 10.68
C ASP A 186 -22.12 48.66 10.30
N ASP A 187 -22.19 49.05 9.03
CA ASP A 187 -23.46 49.25 8.32
C ASP A 187 -23.50 48.41 7.04
N SER A 188 -24.45 47.47 7.05
CA SER A 188 -25.78 47.16 6.48
C SER A 188 -25.73 45.81 5.77
N SER A 189 -26.58 44.96 6.39
CA SER A 189 -27.96 44.49 6.15
C SER A 189 -27.94 42.99 5.82
N GLU A 190 -28.57 42.27 6.80
CA GLU A 190 -29.88 41.59 6.99
C GLU A 190 -29.74 40.10 6.66
N THR A 191 -29.91 39.32 7.77
CA THR A 191 -31.03 38.51 8.27
C THR A 191 -30.60 37.03 8.29
N THR A 192 -30.52 36.50 9.52
CA THR A 192 -31.40 35.64 10.35
C THR A 192 -30.94 34.18 10.25
N ARG A 193 -30.38 33.68 11.35
CA ARG A 193 -30.89 32.80 12.42
C ARG A 193 -30.09 31.49 12.44
N THR A 194 -29.28 31.24 13.51
CA THR A 194 -29.40 30.38 14.70
C THR A 194 -28.34 29.28 14.66
N SER A 195 -27.43 29.25 15.67
CA SER A 195 -27.25 28.48 16.92
C SER A 195 -25.82 27.89 16.94
N ASP A 196 -24.96 28.49 17.75
CA ASP A 196 -24.22 28.27 19.01
C ASP A 196 -23.71 26.83 19.11
N ALA A 197 -22.36 26.64 19.18
CA ALA A 197 -21.54 26.36 20.39
C ALA A 197 -20.40 25.42 20.01
N ARG A 198 -19.14 25.99 19.98
CA ARG A 198 -18.08 25.49 20.89
C ARG A 198 -16.70 25.94 20.39
N THR A 199 -16.11 26.96 21.15
CA THR A 199 -14.91 27.16 21.99
C THR A 199 -13.64 27.13 21.13
N VAL A 200 -13.16 28.34 20.68
CA VAL A 200 -11.86 28.67 20.02
C VAL A 200 -10.94 29.33 21.05
N SER A 201 -9.94 28.59 21.72
CA SER A 201 -8.51 28.82 22.05
C SER A 201 -7.69 29.03 20.77
N GLY A 202 -7.44 30.28 20.27
CA GLY A 202 -6.51 31.00 19.35
C GLY A 202 -5.07 30.95 19.87
N GLY A 203 -4.19 29.94 19.34
CA GLY A 203 -2.80 30.00 18.81
C GLY A 203 -2.69 29.17 17.53
N GLU A 204 -2.98 29.78 16.36
CA GLU A 204 -2.81 29.12 15.04
C GLU A 204 -2.11 27.77 15.16
N LYS A 205 -2.71 26.74 15.77
CA LYS A 205 -2.31 25.32 15.72
C LYS A 205 -2.26 24.83 14.27
N HIS A 206 -1.12 24.92 13.49
CA HIS A 206 -0.95 24.11 12.27
C HIS A 206 -1.73 22.78 12.35
N ARG A 207 -2.91 22.87 12.13
CA ARG A 207 -3.66 21.58 12.08
C ARG A 207 -2.82 20.50 11.40
N THR A 208 -2.19 19.59 12.21
CA THR A 208 -1.33 18.50 11.73
C THR A 208 -2.18 17.25 11.45
N PHE A 209 -2.15 16.83 10.20
CA PHE A 209 -2.98 15.71 9.73
C PHE A 209 -2.14 14.43 9.71
N GLY A 210 -2.78 13.30 10.27
CA GLY A 210 -2.19 11.94 10.10
C GLY A 210 -0.97 11.74 11.01
N ILE A 211 -0.75 12.68 12.08
CA ILE A 211 0.46 12.61 12.95
C ILE A 211 0.16 11.69 14.15
N ASP A 212 -1.09 11.54 14.51
CA ASP A 212 -1.42 10.81 15.76
C ASP A 212 -1.01 9.33 15.66
N LYS A 213 -1.38 8.79 14.55
CA LYS A 213 -1.02 7.35 14.40
C LYS A 213 0.51 7.18 14.35
N ARG A 214 1.22 7.96 13.57
CA ARG A 214 2.69 7.85 13.44
C ARG A 214 3.38 8.17 14.77
N LEU A 215 2.83 9.09 15.44
CA LEU A 215 3.41 9.42 16.76
C LEU A 215 3.22 8.29 17.76
N LYS A 216 2.03 7.71 17.76
CA LYS A 216 1.81 6.56 18.66
C LYS A 216 2.78 5.41 18.33
N GLU A 217 3.01 5.21 17.09
CA GLU A 217 3.95 4.12 16.70
C GLU A 217 5.39 4.46 17.14
N LEU A 218 5.77 5.74 16.85
CA LEU A 218 7.12 6.15 17.29
C LEU A 218 7.25 6.09 18.82
N GLU A 219 6.16 6.50 19.47
CA GLU A 219 6.18 6.44 20.95
C GLU A 219 6.31 4.99 21.45
N GLY A 220 5.60 4.10 20.77
CA GLY A 220 5.70 2.68 21.15
C GLY A 220 7.15 2.18 21.14
N LYS A 221 7.99 2.80 20.28
CA LYS A 221 9.40 2.32 20.18
C LYS A 221 10.26 2.90 21.30
N PHE A 222 9.65 3.93 21.97
CA PHE A 222 10.27 4.54 23.16
C PHE A 222 10.15 3.63 24.38
N GLY A 223 9.26 2.56 24.39
CA GLY A 223 8.98 1.52 25.39
C GLY A 223 9.04 2.07 26.82
N LYS A 224 8.33 1.40 27.89
CA LYS A 224 8.36 1.58 29.37
C LYS A 224 9.59 0.92 29.98
N HIS A 225 10.60 0.57 29.18
CA HIS A 225 11.75 -0.21 29.66
C HIS A 225 12.64 0.67 30.55
N GLU A 226 13.37 0.06 31.57
CA GLU A 226 14.13 0.65 32.69
C GLU A 226 15.57 0.96 32.26
N GLY A 227 15.92 1.11 30.68
CA GLY A 227 17.30 1.44 30.30
C GLY A 227 17.32 2.57 29.26
N THR A 228 18.70 3.07 28.90
CA THR A 228 18.87 4.13 27.89
C THR A 228 18.56 3.58 26.50
N ARG A 229 17.81 4.40 25.72
CA ARG A 229 17.46 3.94 24.36
C ARG A 229 17.78 5.05 23.35
N ILE A 230 18.35 4.55 22.22
CA ILE A 230 18.60 5.47 21.09
C ILE A 230 17.79 4.99 19.89
N ILE A 231 16.96 5.94 19.46
CA ILE A 231 16.04 5.55 18.37
C ILE A 231 16.41 6.35 17.12
N GLY A 232 16.51 5.64 16.00
CA GLY A 232 16.72 6.32 14.71
C GLY A 232 15.40 6.53 13.96
N VAL A 233 15.09 7.80 13.60
CA VAL A 233 13.94 8.11 12.73
C VAL A 233 14.44 8.44 11.33
N VAL A 234 14.03 7.51 10.39
CA VAL A 234 14.62 7.66 9.04
C VAL A 234 13.48 7.75 8.03
N GLY A 235 13.72 8.48 6.93
CA GLY A 235 12.67 8.59 5.88
C GLY A 235 13.11 9.55 4.78
N MET A 236 12.29 9.49 3.72
CA MET A 236 12.54 10.37 2.56
C MET A 236 12.49 11.85 2.98
N PRO A 237 13.37 12.69 2.38
CA PRO A 237 13.34 14.13 2.71
C PRO A 237 11.95 14.74 2.47
N GLY A 238 11.46 15.46 3.54
CA GLY A 238 10.16 16.17 3.39
C GLY A 238 8.98 15.29 3.82
N ILE A 239 9.29 14.12 4.39
CA ILE A 239 8.19 13.18 4.68
C ILE A 239 7.61 13.50 6.06
N GLY A 240 8.28 14.42 6.83
CA GLY A 240 7.66 14.86 8.09
C GLY A 240 8.44 14.35 9.31
N LYS A 241 9.72 14.03 9.18
CA LYS A 241 10.53 13.55 10.32
C LYS A 241 10.67 14.66 11.36
N THR A 242 11.00 15.85 10.90
CA THR A 242 11.22 16.98 11.84
C THR A 242 9.93 17.29 12.60
N THR A 243 8.80 17.22 11.88
CA THR A 243 7.51 17.49 12.55
C THR A 243 7.19 16.43 13.60
N LEU A 244 7.49 15.18 13.32
CA LEU A 244 7.22 14.10 14.31
C LEU A 244 8.13 14.25 15.53
N MET A 245 9.35 14.65 15.27
CA MET A 245 10.30 14.80 16.40
C MET A 245 9.84 15.94 17.32
N LYS A 246 9.44 17.00 16.73
CA LYS A 246 9.04 18.16 17.57
C LYS A 246 7.80 17.83 18.39
N GLU A 247 6.85 17.13 17.78
CA GLU A 247 5.64 16.75 18.54
C GLU A 247 5.96 15.74 19.65
N LEU A 248 6.85 14.85 19.32
CA LEU A 248 7.22 13.88 20.37
C LEU A 248 7.99 14.59 21.49
N PHE A 249 8.85 15.50 21.14
CA PHE A 249 9.62 16.24 22.15
C PHE A 249 8.67 16.98 23.09
N LYS A 250 7.65 17.57 22.55
CA LYS A 250 6.68 18.31 23.39
C LYS A 250 5.94 17.37 24.34
N MET A 251 5.68 16.17 23.92
CA MET A 251 4.93 15.20 24.76
C MET A 251 5.78 14.70 25.93
N TRP A 252 7.15 14.70 25.71
CA TRP A 252 7.94 13.98 26.74
C TRP A 252 8.83 14.97 27.50
N GLU A 253 8.84 16.18 27.03
CA GLU A 253 9.81 17.08 27.68
C GLU A 253 9.44 17.29 29.15
N ARG A 254 8.16 17.05 29.53
CA ARG A 254 7.75 17.30 30.93
C ARG A 254 8.15 16.12 31.83
N GLN A 255 8.54 15.04 31.13
CA GLN A 255 8.90 13.86 31.95
C GLN A 255 10.40 13.84 32.24
N PHE A 256 11.12 14.73 31.58
CA PHE A 256 12.58 14.75 31.79
C PHE A 256 13.00 16.17 32.22
N VAL A 257 13.80 16.21 33.26
CA VAL A 257 14.24 17.52 33.79
C VAL A 257 15.24 18.15 32.82
N ARG A 258 16.05 17.25 32.20
CA ARG A 258 17.01 17.80 31.21
C ARG A 258 16.66 17.29 29.81
N HIS A 259 16.44 18.27 28.95
CA HIS A 259 16.10 17.85 27.57
C HIS A 259 16.63 18.88 26.57
N ALA A 260 16.98 18.36 25.37
CA ALA A 260 17.51 19.28 24.35
C ALA A 260 17.10 18.78 22.96
N LEU A 261 16.68 19.84 22.19
CA LEU A 261 16.41 19.56 20.76
C LEU A 261 17.37 20.40 19.89
N VAL A 262 18.27 19.63 19.19
CA VAL A 262 19.17 20.35 18.26
C VAL A 262 18.62 20.20 16.83
N ASP A 263 18.09 21.37 16.34
CA ASP A 263 17.41 21.30 15.04
C ASP A 263 18.36 21.74 13.91
N LYS A 264 18.04 21.13 12.69
CA LYS A 264 18.74 21.51 11.44
C LYS A 264 20.25 21.40 11.60
N ILE A 265 20.71 20.23 12.01
CA ILE A 265 22.15 19.98 12.30
C ILE A 265 22.95 20.04 10.98
N ARG A 266 22.30 19.59 9.97
CA ARG A 266 22.98 19.64 8.67
C ARG A 266 23.39 21.07 8.32
N VAL A 267 22.60 22.07 8.59
CA VAL A 267 22.89 23.49 8.26
C VAL A 267 23.87 24.06 9.31
N GLN A 268 23.73 23.68 10.53
CA GLN A 268 24.58 24.23 11.60
C GLN A 268 26.01 23.71 11.51
N ALA A 269 26.13 22.56 10.97
CA ALA A 269 27.49 21.96 10.91
C ALA A 269 28.29 22.59 9.76
N LYS A 270 27.63 23.39 8.91
CA LYS A 270 28.43 24.09 7.86
C LYS A 270 29.44 25.05 8.49
N PHE A 271 29.21 25.45 9.75
CA PHE A 271 30.12 26.39 10.43
C PHE A 271 31.15 25.63 11.27
N GLY A 272 31.24 24.22 10.99
CA GLY A 272 32.17 23.35 11.73
C GLY A 272 31.43 22.50 12.78
N CYS A 273 31.91 21.17 12.97
CA CYS A 273 31.23 20.23 13.88
C CYS A 273 31.63 20.51 15.34
N ASP A 274 32.51 21.44 15.52
CA ASP A 274 33.00 21.71 16.90
C ASP A 274 31.98 22.55 17.68
N CYS A 275 31.09 23.18 17.05
CA CYS A 275 30.11 24.06 17.74
C CYS A 275 28.88 23.25 18.19
N LEU A 276 28.70 21.96 17.68
CA LEU A 276 27.47 21.17 17.93
C LEU A 276 27.36 20.76 19.40
N PRO A 277 28.48 20.38 20.03
CA PRO A 277 28.37 20.01 21.45
C PRO A 277 27.93 21.20 22.32
N ALA A 278 28.46 22.40 21.96
CA ALA A 278 28.05 23.59 22.74
C ALA A 278 26.53 23.81 22.67
N LEU A 279 25.90 23.56 21.50
CA LEU A 279 24.44 23.72 21.33
C LEU A 279 23.67 22.69 22.17
N LEU A 280 24.23 21.51 22.18
CA LEU A 280 23.54 20.46 22.96
C LEU A 280 23.66 20.74 24.46
N LEU A 281 24.81 21.20 24.93
CA LEU A 281 24.98 21.42 26.37
C LEU A 281 24.18 22.64 26.83
N GLU A 282 24.08 23.65 25.94
CA GLU A 282 23.24 24.82 26.28
C GLU A 282 21.79 24.39 26.56
N GLY A 283 21.38 23.40 25.72
CA GLY A 283 19.98 22.95 25.91
C GLY A 283 19.82 22.07 27.17
N LEU A 284 20.78 21.31 27.51
CA LEU A 284 20.62 20.34 28.62
C LEU A 284 20.84 21.05 29.96
N LEU A 285 21.74 22.10 29.93
CA LEU A 285 22.14 22.66 31.25
C LEU A 285 21.57 24.06 31.39
N GLU A 286 20.83 24.58 30.31
CA GLU A 286 20.27 25.95 30.29
C GLU A 286 21.31 27.00 30.67
N LEU A 287 22.59 26.77 30.29
CA LEU A 287 23.68 27.74 30.54
C LEU A 287 23.84 28.66 29.34
N GLU A 288 24.11 30.04 29.72
CA GLU A 288 24.46 30.96 28.61
C GLU A 288 25.94 30.80 28.22
N ASP A 289 26.27 29.93 27.09
CA ASP A 289 27.60 29.79 26.46
C ASP A 289 28.49 28.83 27.25
N PRO A 290 28.31 27.49 27.10
CA PRO A 290 29.12 26.49 27.80
C PRO A 290 30.56 26.45 27.27
N HIS A 291 31.58 26.63 28.16
CA HIS A 291 33.00 26.62 27.74
C HIS A 291 33.34 25.31 27.00
N THR A 292 33.20 25.35 25.65
CA THR A 292 33.46 24.11 24.88
C THR A 292 34.62 24.35 23.91
N GLU A 293 35.33 25.58 24.10
CA GLU A 293 36.37 25.92 23.10
C GLU A 293 37.70 25.27 23.51
N ASN A 294 38.28 24.28 22.57
CA ASN A 294 39.66 23.72 22.65
C ASN A 294 39.75 22.62 23.70
N VAL A 295 38.60 21.91 23.97
CA VAL A 295 38.60 20.78 24.93
C VAL A 295 38.36 19.49 24.14
N GLU A 296 39.35 18.43 24.31
CA GLU A 296 39.31 17.12 23.62
C GLU A 296 37.96 16.42 23.81
N ASP A 297 37.22 16.64 25.06
CA ASP A 297 35.86 16.12 25.33
C ASP A 297 35.06 17.18 26.13
N PRO A 298 34.17 17.89 25.41
CA PRO A 298 33.42 19.02 25.98
C PRO A 298 32.44 18.57 27.07
N TYR A 299 32.21 17.24 27.20
CA TYR A 299 31.20 16.76 28.17
C TYR A 299 31.87 16.35 29.48
N GLU A 300 33.21 16.19 29.47
CA GLU A 300 33.93 15.73 30.67
C GLU A 300 33.77 16.75 31.81
N MET A 301 33.77 17.94 31.46
CA MET A 301 33.68 18.99 32.51
C MET A 301 32.30 18.97 33.19
N TYR A 302 31.26 18.54 32.51
CA TYR A 302 29.89 18.60 33.09
C TYR A 302 29.35 17.19 33.33
N LYS A 303 30.26 16.26 33.22
CA LYS A 303 29.86 14.84 33.30
C LYS A 303 29.17 14.56 34.65
N GLY A 304 29.73 15.05 35.77
CA GLY A 304 29.12 14.84 37.11
C GLY A 304 27.67 15.32 37.15
N GLN A 305 27.40 16.47 36.49
CA GLN A 305 26.03 17.05 36.51
C GLN A 305 25.09 16.28 35.57
N LEU A 306 25.65 15.88 34.45
CA LEU A 306 24.78 15.23 33.44
C LEU A 306 24.41 13.81 33.87
N LEU A 307 25.20 13.18 34.79
CA LEU A 307 24.90 11.78 35.17
C LEU A 307 23.91 11.75 36.33
N ARG A 308 23.61 12.96 36.89
CA ARG A 308 22.70 12.99 38.06
C ARG A 308 21.25 12.79 37.63
N ARG A 309 21.04 13.20 36.36
CA ARG A 309 19.64 13.06 35.94
C ARG A 309 19.56 12.45 34.54
N LYS A 310 18.36 11.83 34.28
CA LYS A 310 18.17 11.28 32.91
C LYS A 310 17.89 12.42 31.92
N VAL A 311 18.38 12.14 30.62
CA VAL A 311 18.24 13.25 29.64
C VAL A 311 17.38 12.77 28.48
N LEU A 312 16.70 13.76 27.91
CA LEU A 312 15.98 13.56 26.65
C LEU A 312 16.61 14.43 25.55
N VAL A 313 17.16 13.64 24.46
CA VAL A 313 17.89 14.40 23.43
C VAL A 313 17.32 14.04 22.06
N PHE A 314 17.01 15.15 21.28
CA PHE A 314 16.56 14.93 19.89
C PHE A 314 17.54 15.61 18.94
N LEU A 315 18.07 14.77 18.04
CA LEU A 315 18.99 15.31 17.04
C LEU A 315 18.34 15.23 15.66
N ASP A 316 18.07 16.51 15.15
CA ASP A 316 17.26 16.54 13.92
C ASP A 316 18.18 16.82 12.71
N ASP A 317 17.94 16.08 11.53
CA ASP A 317 18.52 16.30 10.19
C ASP A 317 20.03 16.07 10.19
N VAL A 318 20.41 14.84 10.63
CA VAL A 318 21.84 14.46 10.62
C VAL A 318 22.18 13.85 9.25
N SER A 319 23.41 14.25 8.67
CA SER A 319 23.70 13.74 7.31
C SER A 319 25.01 12.95 7.28
N THR A 320 25.89 13.08 8.42
CA THR A 320 27.15 12.30 8.43
C THR A 320 27.38 11.73 9.82
N ARG A 321 28.25 10.61 9.87
CA ARG A 321 28.59 9.97 11.17
C ARG A 321 29.45 10.91 12.02
N GLU A 322 30.21 11.78 11.39
CA GLU A 322 31.06 12.75 12.12
C GLU A 322 30.19 13.69 12.96
N GLN A 323 29.02 14.06 12.47
CA GLN A 323 28.12 14.94 13.24
C GLN A 323 27.58 14.24 14.50
N ILE A 324 27.24 13.02 14.32
CA ILE A 324 26.70 12.26 15.48
C ILE A 324 27.80 12.08 16.53
N ASP A 325 29.03 11.77 16.01
CA ASP A 325 30.15 11.56 16.96
C ASP A 325 30.48 12.87 17.69
N ALA A 326 30.37 13.96 16.95
CA ALA A 326 30.65 15.27 17.60
C ALA A 326 29.60 15.58 18.68
N LEU A 327 28.32 15.18 18.55
CA LEU A 327 27.23 15.53 19.49
C LEU A 327 27.19 14.56 20.67
N LEU A 328 27.47 13.26 20.38
CA LEU A 328 27.21 12.29 21.47
C LEU A 328 28.55 11.86 22.08
N GLY A 329 29.72 12.20 21.45
CA GLY A 329 31.05 11.82 21.98
C GLY A 329 31.11 10.36 22.44
N LYS A 330 31.74 10.04 23.71
CA LYS A 330 31.97 8.66 24.21
C LYS A 330 30.71 8.13 24.90
N ARG A 331 29.68 8.95 24.99
CA ARG A 331 28.33 8.61 25.49
C ARG A 331 28.41 8.21 26.97
N ASP A 332 29.58 8.41 27.67
CA ASP A 332 29.70 8.01 29.10
C ASP A 332 29.05 9.05 30.02
N TRP A 333 28.56 10.16 29.44
CA TRP A 333 27.87 11.21 30.24
C TRP A 333 26.36 10.96 30.24
N ILE A 334 25.86 9.94 29.49
CA ILE A 334 24.41 9.67 29.39
C ILE A 334 24.01 8.70 30.51
N SER A 335 23.16 9.29 31.38
CA SER A 335 22.73 8.44 32.52
C SER A 335 21.74 7.36 32.06
N ASP A 336 21.78 6.23 32.80
CA ASP A 336 20.87 5.10 32.49
C ASP A 336 19.39 5.55 32.58
N GLY A 337 18.64 5.25 31.57
CA GLY A 337 17.20 5.64 31.53
C GLY A 337 16.96 6.83 30.59
N SER A 338 18.08 7.30 29.89
CA SER A 338 17.96 8.44 28.96
C SER A 338 17.40 8.00 27.61
N ARG A 339 16.79 9.09 26.95
CA ARG A 339 16.23 8.79 25.63
C ARG A 339 16.84 9.74 24.59
N ILE A 340 17.34 9.02 23.47
CA ILE A 340 17.96 9.85 22.41
C ILE A 340 17.31 9.45 21.07
N VAL A 341 16.93 10.54 20.35
CA VAL A 341 16.30 10.28 19.04
C VAL A 341 17.11 11.01 17.96
N ILE A 342 17.43 10.17 16.90
CA ILE A 342 18.22 10.74 15.81
C ILE A 342 17.40 10.63 14.51
N ALA A 343 17.17 11.86 13.91
CA ALA A 343 16.44 11.83 12.62
C ALA A 343 17.41 12.07 11.46
N THR A 344 17.25 11.17 10.39
CA THR A 344 18.16 11.30 9.23
C THR A 344 17.47 10.72 7.99
N SER A 345 17.93 11.29 6.81
CA SER A 345 17.40 10.72 5.55
C SER A 345 18.38 9.69 4.97
N ASP A 346 19.39 9.19 5.84
CA ASP A 346 20.35 8.11 5.46
C ASP A 346 20.34 7.01 6.53
N ALA A 347 19.68 5.94 6.11
CA ALA A 347 19.46 4.84 7.09
C ALA A 347 20.78 4.18 7.48
N SER A 348 21.80 4.33 6.60
CA SER A 348 23.10 3.68 6.93
C SER A 348 23.74 4.32 8.16
N LEU A 349 23.37 5.52 8.55
CA LEU A 349 23.98 6.20 9.72
C LEU A 349 23.44 5.63 11.03
N THR A 350 22.43 4.90 10.92
CA THR A 350 21.84 4.36 12.17
C THR A 350 22.34 2.93 12.42
N ASN A 351 23.06 2.35 11.44
CA ASN A 351 23.50 0.95 11.60
C ASN A 351 24.54 0.82 12.71
N GLY A 352 24.22 -0.11 13.69
CA GLY A 352 25.23 -0.42 14.72
C GLY A 352 25.27 0.65 15.82
N LEU A 353 24.45 1.79 15.67
CA LEU A 353 24.48 2.88 16.67
C LEU A 353 23.17 2.91 17.46
N VAL A 354 22.03 2.59 16.80
CA VAL A 354 20.74 2.85 17.47
C VAL A 354 20.16 1.51 17.93
N ASP A 355 19.33 1.60 18.99
CA ASP A 355 18.65 0.39 19.54
C ASP A 355 17.47 -0.02 18.66
N ASP A 356 16.82 0.98 18.06
CA ASP A 356 15.68 0.68 17.17
C ASP A 356 15.55 1.80 16.12
N THR A 357 15.01 1.43 14.94
CA THR A 357 14.84 2.42 13.85
C THR A 357 13.36 2.50 13.46
N TYR A 358 12.91 3.78 13.42
CA TYR A 358 11.54 4.01 12.93
C TYR A 358 11.57 4.65 11.55
N VAL A 359 11.03 3.84 10.51
CA VAL A 359 10.96 4.41 9.15
C VAL A 359 9.62 5.14 8.98
N VAL A 360 9.72 6.47 8.65
CA VAL A 360 8.50 7.30 8.60
C VAL A 360 7.73 6.95 7.32
N GLN A 361 6.41 6.65 7.59
CA GLN A 361 5.59 6.20 6.44
C GLN A 361 4.88 7.40 5.80
N ASN A 362 4.45 7.20 4.50
CA ASN A 362 3.63 8.22 3.82
C ASN A 362 2.25 8.37 4.48
N LEU A 363 1.67 9.63 4.20
CA LEU A 363 0.30 9.83 4.73
C LEU A 363 -0.72 8.98 3.95
N ASP A 364 -1.75 8.45 4.75
CA ASP A 364 -2.80 7.70 4.01
C ASP A 364 -3.67 8.67 3.18
N HIS A 365 -4.39 8.08 2.34
CA HIS A 365 -5.12 8.88 1.33
C HIS A 365 -6.03 9.93 2.00
N ARG A 366 -6.71 9.51 3.08
CA ARG A 366 -7.62 10.46 3.76
C ARG A 366 -6.85 11.65 4.35
N ASP A 367 -5.82 11.36 5.03
CA ASP A 367 -5.02 12.44 5.66
C ASP A 367 -4.34 13.29 4.58
N SER A 368 -3.97 12.64 3.50
CA SER A 368 -3.34 13.39 2.40
C SER A 368 -4.33 14.40 1.79
N LEU A 369 -5.55 13.97 1.65
CA LEU A 369 -6.55 14.88 1.05
C LEU A 369 -6.86 16.04 1.99
N GLN A 370 -6.92 15.66 3.21
CA GLN A 370 -7.23 16.73 4.19
C GLN A 370 -6.12 17.78 4.23
N LEU A 371 -4.91 17.21 4.24
CA LEU A 371 -3.77 18.16 4.28
C LEU A 371 -3.75 19.02 3.00
N PHE A 372 -3.97 18.41 1.92
CA PHE A 372 -3.98 19.18 0.65
C PHE A 372 -5.11 20.21 0.65
N HIS A 373 -6.28 19.81 1.08
CA HIS A 373 -7.43 20.74 1.08
C HIS A 373 -7.19 21.91 2.03
N TYR A 374 -6.58 21.49 3.07
CA TYR A 374 -6.31 22.57 4.06
C TYR A 374 -5.48 23.68 3.44
N HIS A 375 -4.55 23.32 2.62
CA HIS A 375 -3.67 24.37 2.06
C HIS A 375 -4.24 24.90 0.74
N ALA A 376 -5.05 24.10 0.06
CA ALA A 376 -5.53 24.56 -1.27
C ALA A 376 -6.76 25.44 -1.10
N PHE A 377 -7.53 25.30 -0.02
CA PHE A 377 -8.81 26.03 0.05
C PHE A 377 -8.86 26.88 1.33
N GLY A 378 -7.82 26.78 2.22
CA GLY A 378 -7.80 27.55 3.48
C GLY A 378 -8.86 27.06 4.47
N ASP A 379 -9.10 27.70 5.73
CA ASP A 379 -10.04 27.39 6.83
C ASP A 379 -11.48 27.72 6.41
N ASP A 380 -11.81 27.95 5.14
CA ASP A 380 -13.19 28.29 4.72
C ASP A 380 -14.07 27.06 4.65
N HIS A 381 -14.22 26.17 5.72
CA HIS A 381 -15.07 25.02 6.05
C HIS A 381 -16.52 25.26 5.60
N ALA A 382 -16.77 26.45 4.77
CA ALA A 382 -18.20 26.65 4.42
C ALA A 382 -18.39 26.44 2.91
N ASN A 383 -17.34 25.74 2.14
CA ASN A 383 -17.78 25.41 0.76
C ASN A 383 -17.24 24.04 0.35
N THR A 384 -17.77 22.94 0.74
CA THR A 384 -17.46 21.71 0.00
C THR A 384 -16.95 22.02 -1.42
N PRO A 385 -15.58 21.59 -1.65
CA PRO A 385 -15.11 21.84 -3.03
C PRO A 385 -16.13 21.37 -4.07
N LYS A 386 -16.68 22.30 -4.91
CA LYS A 386 -17.49 21.89 -6.08
C LYS A 386 -17.01 20.55 -6.65
N GLU A 387 -17.93 19.57 -7.02
CA GLU A 387 -17.65 18.21 -7.53
C GLU A 387 -16.46 18.21 -8.49
N ASP A 388 -16.18 19.29 -9.25
CA ASP A 388 -15.07 19.30 -10.23
C ASP A 388 -13.72 19.50 -9.54
N PHE A 389 -13.57 20.24 -8.37
CA PHE A 389 -12.30 20.42 -7.63
C PHE A 389 -11.96 19.19 -6.81
N THR A 390 -13.08 18.38 -6.49
CA THR A 390 -12.82 17.16 -5.68
C THR A 390 -12.09 16.12 -6.52
N LYS A 391 -12.49 16.02 -7.80
CA LYS A 391 -11.80 15.01 -8.64
C LYS A 391 -10.35 15.45 -8.92
N LEU A 392 -10.14 16.72 -9.15
CA LEU A 392 -8.77 17.22 -9.42
C LEU A 392 -7.88 17.12 -8.16
N SER A 393 -8.47 17.40 -7.03
CA SER A 393 -7.69 17.24 -5.78
C SER A 393 -7.21 15.80 -5.60
N GLU A 394 -8.08 14.85 -6.04
CA GLU A 394 -7.67 13.43 -5.92
C GLU A 394 -6.47 13.13 -6.84
N GLU A 395 -6.48 13.77 -7.95
CA GLU A 395 -5.35 13.52 -8.88
C GLU A 395 -4.04 14.11 -8.34
N PHE A 396 -4.10 15.29 -7.76
CA PHE A 396 -2.88 15.87 -7.18
C PHE A 396 -2.39 15.05 -5.98
N VAL A 397 -3.41 14.59 -5.19
CA VAL A 397 -3.00 13.75 -4.05
C VAL A 397 -2.39 12.43 -4.55
N HIS A 398 -2.96 11.97 -5.58
CA HIS A 398 -2.38 10.72 -6.13
C HIS A 398 -0.94 10.96 -6.61
N TYR A 399 -0.72 12.13 -7.25
CA TYR A 399 0.65 12.45 -7.71
C TYR A 399 1.62 12.54 -6.52
N ALA A 400 1.22 13.07 -5.39
CA ALA A 400 2.11 13.32 -4.24
C ALA A 400 2.28 12.05 -3.39
N ARG A 401 1.35 11.02 -3.58
CA ARG A 401 1.36 9.70 -2.93
C ARG A 401 1.66 9.83 -1.44
N GLY A 402 1.03 10.86 -0.87
CA GLY A 402 1.05 10.90 0.61
C GLY A 402 2.28 11.63 1.15
N HIS A 403 3.11 12.29 0.18
CA HIS A 403 4.27 13.08 0.62
C HIS A 403 3.79 14.46 1.15
N PRO A 404 3.94 14.73 2.50
CA PRO A 404 3.31 15.89 3.17
C PRO A 404 3.82 17.22 2.61
N LEU A 405 5.12 17.32 2.44
CA LEU A 405 5.63 18.61 1.93
C LEU A 405 5.12 18.88 0.50
N ALA A 406 5.12 17.80 -0.34
CA ALA A 406 4.58 17.99 -1.69
C ALA A 406 3.11 18.41 -1.67
N LEU A 407 2.34 17.79 -0.78
CA LEU A 407 0.91 18.12 -0.71
C LEU A 407 0.71 19.57 -0.23
N LYS A 408 1.53 19.93 0.71
CA LYS A 408 1.42 21.30 1.23
C LYS A 408 1.78 22.33 0.15
N MET A 409 2.82 22.06 -0.53
CA MET A 409 3.27 23.05 -1.54
C MET A 409 2.31 23.11 -2.73
N LEU A 410 1.83 21.94 -3.09
CA LEU A 410 0.85 21.97 -4.19
C LEU A 410 -0.43 22.70 -3.77
N GLY A 411 -0.83 22.41 -2.55
CA GLY A 411 -2.05 23.09 -2.05
C GLY A 411 -1.87 24.61 -2.01
N VAL A 412 -0.69 25.06 -1.57
CA VAL A 412 -0.44 26.52 -1.44
C VAL A 412 -0.40 27.15 -2.83
N GLU A 413 0.14 26.51 -3.70
CA GLU A 413 0.23 27.06 -5.07
C GLU A 413 -1.15 27.20 -5.71
N LEU A 414 -2.00 26.30 -5.32
CA LEU A 414 -3.30 26.29 -6.04
C LEU A 414 -4.34 27.12 -5.27
N TYR A 415 -3.92 27.70 -4.19
CA TYR A 415 -4.88 28.42 -3.33
C TYR A 415 -5.44 29.64 -4.07
N LYS A 416 -6.86 29.65 -4.19
CA LYS A 416 -7.65 30.77 -4.75
C LYS A 416 -7.46 30.86 -6.27
N LYS A 417 -6.96 29.73 -6.85
CA LYS A 417 -6.83 29.73 -8.33
C LYS A 417 -8.08 29.10 -8.96
N LYS A 418 -8.28 29.49 -10.24
CA LYS A 418 -9.49 28.97 -10.94
C LYS A 418 -9.24 27.54 -11.45
N ILE A 419 -10.32 26.77 -11.75
CA ILE A 419 -10.25 25.34 -12.10
C ILE A 419 -9.39 25.14 -13.36
N ASP A 420 -9.38 26.16 -14.35
CA ASP A 420 -8.55 26.01 -15.57
C ASP A 420 -7.06 25.99 -15.20
N HIS A 421 -6.74 26.75 -14.21
CA HIS A 421 -5.32 26.72 -13.77
C HIS A 421 -4.97 25.37 -13.13
N TRP A 422 -5.87 24.76 -12.30
CA TRP A 422 -5.62 23.41 -11.72
C TRP A 422 -5.37 22.38 -12.82
N LYS A 423 -6.26 22.47 -13.87
CA LYS A 423 -6.13 21.47 -14.97
C LYS A 423 -4.81 21.67 -15.72
N SER A 424 -4.49 22.93 -15.99
CA SER A 424 -3.22 23.22 -16.68
C SER A 424 -2.01 22.78 -15.85
N LYS A 425 -2.09 23.06 -14.57
CA LYS A 425 -0.97 22.63 -13.72
C LYS A 425 -0.86 21.10 -13.65
N LEU A 426 -1.92 20.41 -13.46
CA LEU A 426 -1.87 18.94 -13.42
C LEU A 426 -1.25 18.38 -14.69
N LYS A 427 -1.48 19.09 -15.90
CA LYS A 427 -0.90 18.59 -17.17
C LYS A 427 0.60 18.81 -17.19
N THR A 428 1.05 19.82 -16.39
CA THR A 428 2.50 20.14 -16.45
C THR A 428 3.25 19.45 -15.31
N LEU A 429 2.56 18.73 -14.32
CA LEU A 429 3.19 18.18 -13.11
C LEU A 429 4.14 17.04 -13.47
N SER A 430 3.87 16.44 -14.63
CA SER A 430 4.79 15.35 -15.05
C SER A 430 6.03 15.91 -15.76
N GLN A 431 5.99 17.25 -15.96
CA GLN A 431 7.11 17.80 -16.74
C GLN A 431 8.02 18.66 -15.87
N SER A 432 7.52 19.19 -14.72
CA SER A 432 8.42 20.04 -13.91
C SER A 432 8.00 19.97 -12.44
N LEU A 433 9.08 19.96 -11.63
CA LEU A 433 8.83 19.85 -10.19
C LEU A 433 8.62 21.26 -9.61
N ILE A 434 7.79 21.37 -8.53
CA ILE A 434 7.64 22.64 -7.79
C ILE A 434 9.00 23.02 -7.16
N PRO A 435 9.59 24.26 -7.46
CA PRO A 435 10.94 24.71 -7.09
C PRO A 435 11.23 24.49 -5.61
N ASN A 436 10.31 24.62 -4.68
CA ASN A 436 10.57 24.47 -3.23
C ASN A 436 10.74 22.99 -2.85
N ILE A 437 10.07 22.06 -3.57
CA ILE A 437 10.29 20.62 -3.31
C ILE A 437 11.63 20.19 -3.92
N GLY A 438 11.91 20.77 -5.10
CA GLY A 438 13.21 20.47 -5.77
C GLY A 438 14.40 20.79 -4.89
N SER A 439 14.34 21.91 -4.10
CA SER A 439 15.50 22.32 -3.28
C SER A 439 15.77 21.31 -2.15
N VAL A 440 14.64 20.64 -1.64
CA VAL A 440 14.84 19.67 -0.54
C VAL A 440 15.54 18.42 -1.09
N PHE A 441 15.15 17.98 -2.24
CA PHE A 441 15.80 16.78 -2.83
C PHE A 441 17.19 17.12 -3.34
N GLN A 442 17.34 18.39 -3.80
CA GLN A 442 18.65 18.79 -4.36
C GLN A 442 19.75 18.70 -3.29
N MET A 443 19.43 19.03 -2.07
CA MET A 443 20.44 18.95 -0.99
C MET A 443 20.92 17.51 -0.78
N SER A 444 19.95 16.58 -0.81
CA SER A 444 20.35 15.15 -0.64
C SER A 444 21.11 14.66 -1.88
N TYR A 445 20.77 15.12 -3.04
CA TYR A 445 21.42 14.71 -4.29
C TYR A 445 22.85 15.28 -4.36
N ASP A 446 23.09 16.54 -3.97
CA ASP A 446 24.41 17.21 -4.05
C ASP A 446 25.44 16.48 -3.15
N GLU A 447 24.99 15.74 -2.18
CA GLU A 447 25.94 15.07 -1.26
C GLU A 447 26.40 13.73 -1.85
N LEU A 448 25.73 13.33 -2.98
CA LEU A 448 26.16 12.06 -3.59
C LEU A 448 27.47 12.25 -4.36
N ARG A 449 28.26 11.14 -4.45
CA ARG A 449 29.47 11.21 -5.32
C ARG A 449 29.07 11.24 -6.80
N SER A 450 30.04 11.59 -7.60
CA SER A 450 29.73 11.77 -9.04
C SER A 450 29.22 10.46 -9.66
N GLU A 451 29.72 9.31 -9.26
CA GLU A 451 29.28 8.02 -9.86
C GLU A 451 27.84 7.67 -9.44
N HIS A 452 27.48 8.01 -8.24
CA HIS A 452 26.13 7.68 -7.73
C HIS A 452 25.08 8.66 -8.29
N LYS A 453 25.58 9.87 -8.58
CA LYS A 453 24.62 10.80 -9.21
C LYS A 453 24.19 10.30 -10.60
N VAL A 454 25.26 9.75 -11.29
CA VAL A 454 24.96 9.22 -12.64
C VAL A 454 24.06 7.98 -12.51
N ALA A 455 24.35 7.14 -11.48
CA ALA A 455 23.51 5.95 -11.26
C ALA A 455 22.05 6.33 -10.95
N PHE A 456 21.91 7.41 -10.13
CA PHE A 456 20.54 7.87 -9.78
C PHE A 456 19.77 8.23 -11.05
N LEU A 457 20.47 8.85 -12.03
CA LEU A 457 19.77 9.27 -13.27
C LEU A 457 19.53 8.05 -14.17
N ASP A 458 20.50 7.07 -14.25
CA ASP A 458 20.29 5.85 -15.06
C ASP A 458 19.13 5.02 -14.51
N ILE A 459 18.98 4.95 -13.19
CA ILE A 459 17.93 4.12 -12.57
C ILE A 459 16.55 4.69 -12.93
N ALA A 460 16.55 6.04 -13.08
CA ALA A 460 15.24 6.65 -13.43
C ALA A 460 14.73 6.09 -14.77
N CYS A 461 15.73 5.60 -15.67
CA CYS A 461 15.32 5.09 -17.00
C CYS A 461 14.85 3.64 -16.91
N PHE A 462 15.07 3.04 -15.85
CA PHE A 462 14.71 1.61 -15.75
C PHE A 462 13.88 1.39 -14.48
N ARG A 463 12.94 2.35 -14.23
CA ARG A 463 12.06 2.27 -13.05
C ARG A 463 11.20 1.00 -13.12
N SER A 464 11.11 0.34 -11.99
CA SER A 464 10.21 -0.84 -11.80
C SER A 464 10.81 -2.09 -12.45
N GLU A 465 12.17 -1.97 -12.73
CA GLU A 465 12.83 -3.19 -13.26
C GLU A 465 13.52 -3.96 -12.12
N ASN A 466 13.84 -5.30 -12.46
CA ASN A 466 14.48 -6.18 -11.45
C ASN A 466 15.84 -5.60 -10.98
N VAL A 467 16.05 -5.67 -9.65
CA VAL A 467 17.26 -5.06 -9.04
C VAL A 467 18.52 -5.66 -9.67
N GLU A 468 18.53 -6.99 -9.83
CA GLU A 468 19.72 -7.63 -10.44
C GLU A 468 19.95 -7.13 -11.87
N TYR A 469 18.85 -6.98 -12.56
CA TYR A 469 18.95 -6.45 -13.95
C TYR A 469 19.55 -5.04 -13.95
N VAL A 470 19.04 -4.14 -13.10
CA VAL A 470 19.53 -2.74 -13.10
C VAL A 470 20.99 -2.71 -12.62
N GLU A 471 21.31 -3.54 -11.65
CA GLU A 471 22.71 -3.56 -11.16
C GLU A 471 23.68 -4.03 -12.25
N SER A 472 23.20 -5.02 -13.08
CA SER A 472 24.08 -5.50 -14.17
C SER A 472 24.32 -4.41 -15.22
N LEU A 473 23.30 -3.52 -15.34
CA LEU A 473 23.48 -2.44 -16.34
C LEU A 473 24.40 -1.34 -15.79
N LEU A 474 24.42 -1.20 -14.38
CA LEU A 474 25.21 -0.10 -13.79
C LEU A 474 26.64 -0.56 -13.49
N ALA A 475 26.88 -1.93 -13.61
CA ALA A 475 28.19 -2.46 -13.20
C ALA A 475 29.30 -1.87 -14.08
N SER A 476 30.36 -1.42 -13.26
CA SER A 476 31.53 -0.86 -14.01
C SER A 476 32.37 -1.99 -14.62
N SER A 477 32.99 -1.89 -15.77
CA SER A 477 33.86 -2.86 -16.47
C SER A 477 35.14 -3.11 -15.69
N ASP A 478 35.37 -2.41 -14.37
CA ASP A 478 36.63 -2.66 -13.63
C ASP A 478 36.35 -3.49 -12.36
N ALA A 479 36.32 -4.80 -12.42
CA ALA A 479 36.19 -5.96 -11.52
C ALA A 479 37.10 -5.81 -10.28
N GLU A 480 37.59 -4.45 -9.90
CA GLU A 480 38.43 -4.52 -8.67
C GLU A 480 37.78 -3.70 -7.56
N SER A 481 36.43 -3.75 -7.30
CA SER A 481 36.07 -3.16 -5.99
C SER A 481 34.90 -3.93 -5.39
N ALA A 482 34.96 -5.20 -5.22
CA ALA A 482 34.06 -6.20 -4.58
C ALA A 482 33.81 -5.82 -3.11
N ASP A 483 34.29 -4.46 -2.65
CA ASP A 483 33.95 -4.09 -1.25
C ASP A 483 33.17 -2.77 -1.25
N THR A 484 32.48 -2.35 -2.42
CA THR A 484 31.73 -1.09 -2.39
C THR A 484 30.23 -1.38 -2.55
N LEU A 485 29.40 -1.19 -1.42
CA LEU A 485 27.93 -1.19 -1.50
C LEU A 485 27.45 -0.86 -2.93
N SER A 486 26.62 -1.86 -3.59
CA SER A 486 26.04 -1.60 -4.94
C SER A 486 25.31 -0.24 -4.97
N ALA A 487 25.58 0.67 -5.96
CA ALA A 487 24.94 1.98 -6.17
C ALA A 487 23.44 1.94 -5.79
N VAL A 488 22.72 0.79 -6.05
CA VAL A 488 21.28 0.68 -5.73
C VAL A 488 21.08 0.63 -4.21
N GLU A 489 21.93 -0.17 -3.51
CA GLU A 489 21.78 -0.27 -2.04
C GLU A 489 22.08 1.09 -1.37
N LEU A 490 23.03 1.78 -1.89
CA LEU A 490 23.37 3.10 -1.31
C LEU A 490 22.21 4.08 -1.50
N LEU A 491 21.71 4.20 -2.73
CA LEU A 491 20.59 5.12 -2.97
C LEU A 491 19.35 4.71 -2.19
N LYS A 492 19.15 3.38 -2.00
CA LYS A 492 18.02 2.92 -1.14
C LYS A 492 18.19 3.40 0.30
N ASN A 493 19.43 3.30 0.80
CA ASN A 493 19.66 3.74 2.19
C ASN A 493 19.42 5.25 2.35
N LYS A 494 19.53 5.95 1.27
CA LYS A 494 19.32 7.41 1.38
C LYS A 494 17.88 7.78 0.99
N PHE A 495 17.06 6.83 0.70
CA PHE A 495 15.61 6.94 0.46
C PHE A 495 15.35 7.70 -0.84
N LEU A 496 16.39 7.68 -1.77
CA LEU A 496 16.19 8.31 -3.09
C LEU A 496 15.54 7.33 -4.07
N ILE A 497 15.64 6.00 -3.71
CA ILE A 497 14.88 4.95 -4.43
C ILE A 497 14.39 3.92 -3.41
N ASN A 498 13.44 3.08 -3.87
CA ASN A 498 12.97 1.94 -3.06
C ASN A 498 13.01 0.63 -3.85
N THR A 499 13.04 -0.48 -3.04
CA THR A 499 12.91 -1.79 -3.72
C THR A 499 11.64 -2.51 -3.23
N CYS A 500 10.81 -2.77 -4.18
CA CYS A 500 9.59 -3.52 -3.86
C CYS A 500 9.52 -4.80 -4.70
N ASP A 501 9.52 -5.89 -3.89
CA ASP A 501 9.38 -7.24 -4.51
C ASP A 501 10.53 -7.50 -5.50
N GLY A 502 11.77 -7.05 -5.12
CA GLY A 502 12.95 -7.34 -5.97
C GLY A 502 13.07 -6.35 -7.13
N ARG A 503 12.29 -5.30 -7.15
CA ARG A 503 12.35 -4.31 -8.26
C ARG A 503 12.71 -2.94 -7.70
N VAL A 504 13.31 -2.20 -8.61
CA VAL A 504 13.74 -0.86 -8.17
C VAL A 504 12.59 0.12 -8.45
N GLU A 505 12.19 0.83 -7.40
CA GLU A 505 11.10 1.82 -7.57
C GLU A 505 11.63 3.21 -7.19
N MET A 506 11.16 4.15 -8.00
CA MET A 506 11.53 5.55 -7.68
C MET A 506 10.24 6.37 -7.52
N HIS A 507 10.20 7.06 -6.35
CA HIS A 507 9.01 7.92 -6.11
C HIS A 507 8.79 8.92 -7.26
N ASP A 508 7.47 9.17 -7.64
CA ASP A 508 7.13 10.02 -8.81
C ASP A 508 7.80 11.40 -8.70
N LEU A 509 7.84 11.91 -7.42
CA LEU A 509 8.50 13.23 -7.25
C LEU A 509 10.00 13.16 -7.58
N LEU A 510 10.66 12.14 -7.14
CA LEU A 510 12.10 11.98 -7.44
C LEU A 510 12.31 11.69 -8.93
N TYR A 511 11.33 10.91 -9.48
CA TYR A 511 11.42 10.65 -10.93
C TYR A 511 11.33 11.97 -11.71
N THR A 512 10.36 12.80 -11.33
CA THR A 512 10.24 14.11 -12.01
C THR A 512 11.50 14.96 -11.75
N PHE A 513 11.96 14.87 -10.45
CA PHE A 513 13.21 15.58 -10.09
C PHE A 513 14.38 15.11 -10.95
N SER A 514 14.51 13.82 -11.19
CA SER A 514 15.64 13.31 -12.00
C SER A 514 15.55 13.84 -13.43
N ARG A 515 14.37 14.12 -13.94
CA ARG A 515 14.21 14.60 -15.34
C ARG A 515 14.61 16.06 -15.46
N GLU A 516 14.41 16.76 -14.40
CA GLU A 516 14.82 18.18 -14.42
C GLU A 516 16.33 18.33 -14.32
N LEU A 517 16.97 17.36 -13.60
CA LEU A 517 18.42 17.49 -13.35
C LEU A 517 19.22 17.13 -14.61
N ASP A 518 18.63 16.25 -15.40
CA ASP A 518 19.40 15.64 -16.50
C ASP A 518 19.86 16.72 -17.50
N PRO A 519 18.98 17.81 -17.76
CA PRO A 519 19.46 18.85 -18.68
C PRO A 519 20.35 19.87 -17.97
N LYS A 520 20.24 20.12 -16.56
CA LYS A 520 20.92 21.16 -15.74
C LYS A 520 22.22 20.61 -15.14
N ALA A 521 22.45 19.30 -15.07
CA ALA A 521 23.68 18.76 -14.43
C ALA A 521 24.92 19.32 -15.15
N SER A 522 24.94 20.68 -15.36
CA SER A 522 25.81 21.55 -16.18
C SER A 522 26.33 22.69 -15.31
N THR A 523 27.06 22.60 -14.19
CA THR A 523 27.88 23.83 -14.02
C THR A 523 28.83 23.63 -12.84
N GLN A 524 29.29 22.36 -12.45
CA GLN A 524 30.23 22.53 -11.31
C GLN A 524 31.39 21.54 -11.45
N ASP A 525 31.53 20.80 -12.76
CA ASP A 525 32.78 20.01 -12.78
C ASP A 525 33.15 19.70 -14.24
N GLY A 526 33.56 20.68 -15.04
CA GLY A 526 34.44 20.52 -16.23
C GLY A 526 34.43 19.08 -16.77
N ASN A 527 33.43 18.09 -16.53
CA ASN A 527 33.49 16.76 -17.18
C ASN A 527 32.12 16.43 -17.77
N ARG A 528 31.97 16.38 -19.17
CA ARG A 528 31.34 15.75 -20.35
C ARG A 528 29.84 15.55 -20.12
N GLN A 529 28.99 16.52 -20.30
CA GLN A 529 27.51 16.56 -20.48
C GLN A 529 26.96 15.21 -20.94
N GLN A 530 26.68 14.15 -19.95
CA GLN A 530 26.09 12.90 -20.50
C GLN A 530 24.56 12.97 -20.40
N ARG A 531 23.92 13.08 -21.52
CA ARG A 531 22.48 13.32 -21.58
C ARG A 531 21.71 12.04 -21.93
N ARG A 532 20.51 11.86 -21.19
CA ARG A 532 19.55 10.79 -21.53
C ARG A 532 18.32 11.41 -22.20
N LEU A 533 18.17 11.00 -23.39
CA LEU A 533 17.06 11.62 -24.16
C LEU A 533 15.80 10.78 -24.07
N TRP A 534 14.66 11.46 -23.55
CA TRP A 534 13.41 10.68 -23.31
C TRP A 534 12.24 11.35 -24.02
N LEU A 535 12.42 12.66 -24.29
CA LEU A 535 11.26 13.34 -24.89
C LEU A 535 11.31 13.22 -26.42
N HIS A 536 10.10 12.84 -26.84
CA HIS A 536 9.97 12.62 -28.30
C HIS A 536 10.46 13.86 -29.07
N GLN A 537 10.22 15.03 -28.61
CA GLN A 537 10.57 16.26 -29.35
C GLN A 537 12.09 16.45 -29.39
N ASP A 538 12.76 15.84 -28.38
CA ASP A 538 14.25 15.98 -28.38
C ASP A 538 14.91 14.97 -29.30
N ILE A 539 14.16 14.03 -29.77
CA ILE A 539 14.77 12.93 -30.54
C ILE A 539 14.34 13.06 -32.02
N MET A 540 13.09 13.74 -32.17
CA MET A 540 12.53 13.76 -33.55
C MET A 540 12.55 15.20 -34.07
N LYS A 541 13.00 15.40 -35.35
CA LYS A 541 12.75 16.64 -36.12
C LYS A 541 11.98 16.32 -37.39
N GLY A 542 10.72 16.94 -37.41
CA GLY A 542 9.87 16.52 -38.56
C GLY A 542 9.64 15.01 -38.57
N SER A 543 9.93 14.31 -39.68
CA SER A 543 9.75 12.85 -39.79
C SER A 543 11.11 12.14 -39.78
N ARG A 544 12.17 12.79 -39.05
CA ARG A 544 13.52 12.18 -39.04
C ARG A 544 14.02 12.10 -37.60
N ILE A 545 14.74 10.96 -37.29
CA ILE A 545 15.41 10.86 -35.98
C ILE A 545 16.69 11.70 -36.02
N ASN A 546 16.63 12.81 -35.29
CA ASN A 546 17.81 13.70 -35.28
C ASN A 546 18.05 14.23 -33.86
N VAL A 547 19.04 13.60 -33.09
CA VAL A 547 19.25 13.84 -31.66
C VAL A 547 20.30 14.94 -31.49
N LEU A 548 20.95 15.55 -32.59
CA LEU A 548 22.09 16.50 -32.45
C LEU A 548 21.62 17.91 -32.82
N GLN A 549 20.39 18.38 -32.68
CA GLN A 549 19.72 19.58 -33.23
C GLN A 549 19.89 20.76 -32.29
N ASN A 550 20.85 20.74 -31.15
CA ASN A 550 20.94 21.91 -30.22
C ASN A 550 22.40 22.17 -29.87
N LYS A 551 23.38 22.08 -30.85
CA LYS A 551 24.83 22.27 -30.59
C LYS A 551 25.34 21.25 -29.57
N MET A 552 24.57 20.16 -29.36
CA MET A 552 24.92 19.10 -28.40
C MET A 552 25.95 18.14 -29.05
N ASN A 553 27.08 18.00 -28.33
CA ASN A 553 28.15 17.07 -28.79
C ASN A 553 27.69 15.61 -28.70
N ALA A 554 27.64 14.91 -29.89
CA ALA A 554 27.23 13.49 -30.02
C ALA A 554 27.90 12.62 -28.96
N ALA A 555 29.09 13.10 -28.46
CA ALA A 555 29.81 12.31 -27.44
C ALA A 555 29.15 12.44 -26.07
N ASN A 556 28.25 13.36 -25.92
CA ASN A 556 27.61 13.58 -24.61
C ASN A 556 26.33 12.75 -24.44
N VAL A 557 25.88 12.06 -25.54
CA VAL A 557 24.63 11.27 -25.43
C VAL A 557 24.91 9.92 -24.78
N ARG A 558 24.21 9.72 -23.70
CA ARG A 558 24.44 8.47 -22.93
C ARG A 558 23.31 7.47 -23.17
N GLY A 559 22.04 7.98 -23.42
CA GLY A 559 20.90 7.05 -23.63
C GLY A 559 19.86 7.68 -24.57
N ILE A 560 19.30 6.79 -25.38
CA ILE A 560 18.18 7.23 -26.24
C ILE A 560 16.99 6.28 -26.01
N PHE A 561 15.85 6.93 -25.65
CA PHE A 561 14.62 6.15 -25.38
C PHE A 561 13.48 6.71 -26.24
N LEU A 562 13.22 5.95 -27.25
CA LEU A 562 12.18 6.45 -28.17
C LEU A 562 10.96 5.52 -28.19
N ASP A 563 9.82 6.19 -27.80
CA ASP A 563 8.53 5.45 -27.89
C ASP A 563 7.93 5.60 -29.30
N LEU A 564 7.93 4.45 -29.98
CA LEU A 564 7.51 4.47 -31.39
C LEU A 564 6.01 4.73 -31.52
N SER A 565 5.23 4.60 -30.44
CA SER A 565 3.79 4.92 -30.52
C SER A 565 3.57 6.44 -30.69
N GLU A 566 4.54 7.19 -30.35
CA GLU A 566 4.40 8.65 -30.47
C GLU A 566 4.82 9.12 -31.85
N VAL A 567 5.33 8.14 -32.62
CA VAL A 567 5.77 8.51 -33.98
C VAL A 567 4.58 8.33 -34.96
N LYS A 568 4.02 9.49 -35.53
CA LYS A 568 2.74 9.51 -36.27
C LYS A 568 2.98 9.07 -37.73
N ASP A 569 4.23 9.34 -38.41
CA ASP A 569 4.51 8.95 -39.81
C ASP A 569 5.81 8.15 -39.89
N GLN A 570 6.04 7.47 -41.12
CA GLN A 570 7.33 6.78 -41.35
C GLN A 570 8.51 7.73 -41.14
N THR A 571 9.50 7.22 -40.28
CA THR A 571 10.66 8.04 -39.90
C THR A 571 11.94 7.46 -40.54
N THR A 572 12.73 8.33 -41.17
CA THR A 572 14.01 7.86 -41.77
C THR A 572 15.17 8.10 -40.81
N LEU A 573 16.09 7.08 -40.79
CA LEU A 573 17.30 7.17 -39.94
C LEU A 573 18.54 7.08 -40.83
N ASP A 574 19.42 8.19 -40.65
CA ASP A 574 20.66 8.25 -41.44
C ASP A 574 21.63 7.13 -41.03
N CYS A 575 22.30 6.54 -42.08
CA CYS A 575 23.15 5.35 -41.87
C CYS A 575 24.33 5.69 -40.94
N GLU A 576 24.70 6.96 -40.75
CA GLU A 576 25.86 7.31 -39.90
C GLU A 576 25.41 8.05 -38.64
N HIS A 577 24.15 7.81 -38.31
CA HIS A 577 23.57 8.62 -37.22
C HIS A 577 24.27 8.34 -35.89
N PHE A 578 24.74 7.10 -35.67
CA PHE A 578 25.26 6.78 -34.31
C PHE A 578 26.79 6.79 -34.34
N LEU A 579 27.40 7.22 -35.41
CA LEU A 579 28.87 7.08 -35.60
C LEU A 579 29.61 7.93 -34.57
N ARG A 580 29.09 9.13 -34.12
CA ARG A 580 29.87 10.03 -33.25
C ARG A 580 29.36 9.95 -31.81
N MET A 581 28.41 8.91 -31.45
CA MET A 581 27.89 8.79 -30.07
C MET A 581 28.64 7.68 -29.34
N CYS A 582 29.93 7.85 -29.09
CA CYS A 582 30.84 6.79 -28.60
C CYS A 582 30.57 6.49 -27.12
N ASN A 583 29.74 7.34 -26.37
CA ASN A 583 29.51 7.07 -24.93
C ASN A 583 28.08 6.53 -24.71
N LEU A 584 27.41 6.18 -25.88
CA LEU A 584 26.03 5.67 -25.76
C LEU A 584 26.00 4.31 -25.05
N ARG A 585 25.10 4.29 -23.97
CA ARG A 585 25.03 3.01 -23.20
C ARG A 585 23.66 2.36 -23.36
N TYR A 586 22.64 3.31 -23.60
CA TYR A 586 21.28 2.73 -23.66
C TYR A 586 20.59 3.21 -24.93
N LEU A 587 20.22 2.22 -25.71
CA LEU A 587 19.41 2.52 -26.90
C LEU A 587 18.14 1.68 -26.89
N LYS A 588 17.01 2.50 -26.82
CA LYS A 588 15.75 1.74 -26.68
C LYS A 588 14.70 2.37 -27.60
N PHE A 589 14.38 1.61 -28.59
CA PHE A 589 13.19 1.90 -29.42
C PHE A 589 12.06 0.92 -29.11
N TYR A 590 10.96 1.54 -28.47
CA TYR A 590 9.93 0.61 -27.99
C TYR A 590 8.55 1.23 -28.23
N ASN A 591 7.55 0.37 -28.03
CA ASN A 591 6.16 0.83 -28.20
C ASN A 591 5.38 0.64 -26.89
N SER A 592 4.81 1.89 -26.34
CA SER A 592 4.17 1.84 -24.99
C SER A 592 2.72 1.38 -25.12
N HIS A 593 2.01 1.45 -26.37
CA HIS A 593 0.58 1.13 -26.55
C HIS A 593 0.37 -0.36 -26.82
N CYS A 594 1.49 -1.06 -27.14
CA CYS A 594 1.23 -2.50 -27.35
C CYS A 594 2.56 -3.22 -27.52
N PRO A 595 2.99 -3.93 -26.51
CA PRO A 595 4.22 -4.73 -26.65
C PRO A 595 3.97 -6.03 -27.42
N GLN A 596 2.54 -6.48 -27.70
CA GLN A 596 2.20 -7.83 -28.19
C GLN A 596 1.20 -7.73 -29.34
N GLU A 597 1.00 -6.55 -30.11
CA GLU A 597 0.08 -6.56 -31.28
C GLU A 597 0.84 -6.07 -32.52
N CYS A 598 1.23 -7.09 -33.57
CA CYS A 598 1.33 -7.55 -34.98
C CYS A 598 0.27 -6.89 -35.86
N GLU A 599 0.35 -5.48 -36.10
CA GLU A 599 -0.12 -5.08 -37.45
C GLU A 599 0.29 -3.64 -37.75
N THR A 600 1.37 -3.01 -37.03
CA THR A 600 1.69 -1.68 -37.62
C THR A 600 3.03 -1.76 -38.38
N LYS A 601 3.06 -1.51 -39.66
CA LYS A 601 4.24 -1.28 -40.53
C LYS A 601 5.36 -0.56 -39.77
N ASN A 602 6.68 -1.35 -39.70
CA ASN A 602 7.91 -0.70 -39.21
C ASN A 602 7.92 0.81 -39.55
N LYS A 603 7.96 1.61 -38.49
CA LYS A 603 7.85 3.08 -38.69
C LYS A 603 9.23 3.68 -38.98
N ILE A 604 10.30 2.75 -38.80
CA ILE A 604 11.65 3.33 -39.01
C ILE A 604 12.22 2.74 -40.31
N ASN A 605 12.61 3.66 -41.19
CA ASN A 605 13.23 3.24 -42.45
C ASN A 605 14.71 3.61 -42.47
N ILE A 606 15.56 2.48 -42.90
CA ILE A 606 17.01 2.74 -43.03
C ILE A 606 17.42 2.45 -44.47
N PRO A 607 17.22 3.32 -45.37
CA PRO A 607 17.37 3.07 -46.82
C PRO A 607 18.82 2.80 -47.19
N ASP A 608 19.78 3.37 -46.43
CA ASP A 608 21.18 3.22 -46.88
C ASP A 608 21.95 2.29 -45.93
N GLY A 609 21.18 1.47 -45.16
CA GLY A 609 21.93 0.64 -44.19
C GLY A 609 22.22 1.40 -42.88
N LEU A 610 22.94 0.65 -41.89
CA LEU A 610 23.15 1.26 -40.56
C LEU A 610 24.57 0.93 -40.07
N THR A 611 25.25 2.03 -39.69
CA THR A 611 26.53 1.81 -38.98
C THR A 611 26.31 1.95 -37.46
N LEU A 612 26.93 0.88 -36.72
CA LEU A 612 26.64 0.88 -35.28
C LEU A 612 27.92 0.52 -34.50
N PRO A 613 29.03 1.35 -34.55
CA PRO A 613 30.28 1.02 -33.85
C PRO A 613 30.23 1.38 -32.37
N LEU A 614 29.17 0.91 -31.60
CA LEU A 614 28.95 1.32 -30.19
C LEU A 614 29.63 0.32 -29.25
N LYS A 615 30.77 0.78 -28.60
CA LYS A 615 31.54 -0.14 -27.72
C LYS A 615 31.01 -0.07 -26.29
N GLU A 616 30.39 1.12 -25.92
CA GLU A 616 29.99 1.28 -24.50
C GLU A 616 28.53 0.86 -24.30
N ILE A 617 27.89 0.35 -25.35
CA ILE A 617 26.47 0.01 -25.27
C ILE A 617 26.25 -1.16 -24.28
N ARG A 618 25.27 -0.94 -23.42
CA ARG A 618 24.99 -1.99 -22.41
C ARG A 618 23.60 -2.59 -22.66
N CYS A 619 22.73 -1.72 -23.23
CA CYS A 619 21.39 -2.21 -23.54
C CYS A 619 20.99 -1.74 -24.94
N LEU A 620 20.63 -2.82 -25.78
CA LEU A 620 20.15 -2.49 -27.12
C LEU A 620 18.75 -3.12 -27.32
N HIS A 621 17.78 -2.23 -27.31
CA HIS A 621 16.39 -2.65 -27.53
C HIS A 621 15.84 -1.93 -28.77
N TRP A 622 15.54 -2.83 -29.69
CA TRP A 622 15.03 -2.24 -30.94
C TRP A 622 13.86 -3.08 -31.47
N LEU A 623 12.69 -2.48 -31.36
CA LEU A 623 11.48 -3.21 -31.77
C LEU A 623 11.34 -3.16 -33.29
N LYS A 624 11.24 -4.38 -33.89
CA LYS A 624 11.06 -4.52 -35.36
C LYS A 624 12.29 -3.99 -36.10
N PHE A 625 13.37 -4.46 -35.63
CA PHE A 625 14.62 -4.09 -36.31
C PHE A 625 14.58 -4.47 -37.79
N PRO A 626 14.86 -3.53 -38.71
CA PRO A 626 14.50 -3.65 -40.13
C PRO A 626 15.56 -4.42 -40.92
N MET A 627 16.69 -4.68 -40.39
CA MET A 627 17.74 -5.34 -41.20
C MET A 627 17.78 -6.83 -40.91
N GLU A 628 18.41 -7.51 -41.87
CA GLU A 628 18.44 -8.99 -41.75
C GLU A 628 19.53 -9.44 -40.76
N GLU A 629 20.52 -8.55 -40.48
CA GLU A 629 21.55 -8.83 -39.47
C GLU A 629 22.07 -7.52 -38.88
N LEU A 630 22.62 -7.63 -37.64
CA LEU A 630 23.27 -6.43 -37.08
C LEU A 630 24.54 -6.08 -37.86
N PRO A 631 24.86 -4.75 -38.00
CA PRO A 631 26.02 -4.33 -38.79
C PRO A 631 27.32 -4.95 -38.25
N ASN A 632 28.26 -5.24 -39.21
CA ASN A 632 29.51 -5.95 -38.83
C ASN A 632 30.40 -5.08 -37.93
N ASP A 633 30.26 -3.81 -38.03
CA ASP A 633 31.11 -2.92 -37.20
C ASP A 633 30.59 -2.83 -35.75
N PHE A 634 29.49 -3.58 -35.38
CA PHE A 634 28.99 -3.61 -33.99
C PHE A 634 29.91 -4.42 -33.09
N VAL A 635 30.32 -3.76 -31.95
CA VAL A 635 31.28 -4.40 -31.02
C VAL A 635 30.58 -4.56 -29.66
N PRO A 636 30.05 -5.77 -29.31
CA PRO A 636 29.19 -5.97 -28.12
C PRO A 636 30.01 -6.40 -26.90
N ILE A 637 31.16 -5.74 -26.59
CA ILE A 637 32.04 -6.22 -25.50
C ILE A 637 31.39 -5.88 -24.15
N ASN A 638 30.54 -4.73 -24.06
CA ASN A 638 29.94 -4.35 -22.76
C ASN A 638 28.42 -4.57 -22.78
N LEU A 639 27.98 -5.27 -23.89
CA LEU A 639 26.53 -5.47 -24.02
C LEU A 639 26.03 -6.47 -22.97
N VAL A 640 25.01 -5.97 -22.23
CA VAL A 640 24.43 -6.83 -21.17
C VAL A 640 23.07 -7.37 -21.63
N ASP A 641 22.29 -6.49 -22.39
CA ASP A 641 20.92 -6.87 -22.77
C ASP A 641 20.69 -6.56 -24.26
N LEU A 642 20.37 -7.69 -24.98
CA LEU A 642 20.04 -7.52 -26.40
C LEU A 642 18.59 -7.96 -26.66
N LYS A 643 17.78 -6.92 -27.18
CA LYS A 643 16.37 -7.24 -27.46
C LYS A 643 16.00 -6.74 -28.86
N LEU A 644 15.64 -7.72 -29.66
CA LEU A 644 15.24 -7.39 -31.04
C LEU A 644 13.96 -8.15 -31.40
N PRO A 645 12.87 -7.86 -30.76
CA PRO A 645 11.63 -8.61 -30.99
C PRO A 645 10.98 -8.24 -32.33
N TYR A 646 10.43 -9.27 -33.00
CA TYR A 646 9.65 -9.08 -34.24
C TYR A 646 10.55 -8.53 -35.34
N SER A 647 11.79 -8.84 -35.29
CA SER A 647 12.73 -8.26 -36.27
C SER A 647 12.82 -9.12 -37.53
N GLU A 648 13.46 -8.58 -38.58
CA GLU A 648 13.64 -9.28 -39.86
C GLU A 648 14.99 -10.02 -39.89
N ILE A 649 15.52 -10.26 -38.69
CA ILE A 649 16.89 -10.83 -38.61
C ILE A 649 16.85 -12.32 -38.97
N LYS A 650 17.75 -12.67 -39.87
CA LYS A 650 17.93 -14.12 -40.21
C LYS A 650 19.05 -14.73 -39.35
N ARG A 651 20.01 -13.99 -39.07
CA ARG A 651 21.10 -14.31 -38.12
C ARG A 651 21.59 -13.01 -37.47
N LEU A 652 22.32 -13.04 -36.22
CA LEU A 652 22.64 -11.81 -35.46
C LEU A 652 23.78 -11.05 -36.13
N TRP A 653 24.90 -11.72 -36.54
CA TRP A 653 26.03 -11.05 -37.22
C TRP A 653 26.98 -12.10 -37.79
N GLU A 654 27.94 -11.43 -38.73
CA GLU A 654 28.96 -12.30 -39.35
C GLU A 654 30.28 -12.23 -38.57
N GLY A 655 30.95 -13.41 -38.39
CA GLY A 655 32.25 -13.42 -37.68
C GLY A 655 32.06 -13.71 -36.18
N GLU A 656 33.11 -14.05 -35.43
CA GLU A 656 33.05 -14.34 -33.98
C GLU A 656 33.27 -13.05 -33.18
N LYS A 657 32.27 -12.85 -32.18
CA LYS A 657 32.44 -11.66 -31.32
C LYS A 657 32.45 -12.07 -29.85
N ASP A 658 33.27 -11.33 -29.07
CA ASP A 658 33.33 -11.64 -27.62
C ASP A 658 32.13 -11.02 -26.89
N LEU A 659 31.46 -11.88 -25.91
CA LEU A 659 30.25 -11.41 -25.20
C LEU A 659 30.39 -11.72 -23.71
N PRO A 660 31.38 -11.06 -23.03
CA PRO A 660 31.71 -11.44 -21.65
C PRO A 660 30.63 -10.98 -20.67
N SER A 661 29.77 -9.92 -21.13
CA SER A 661 28.84 -9.36 -20.12
C SER A 661 27.39 -9.66 -20.50
N LEU A 662 27.21 -10.35 -21.71
CA LEU A 662 25.83 -10.57 -22.18
C LEU A 662 25.09 -11.56 -21.29
N LYS A 663 23.91 -11.11 -20.82
CA LYS A 663 23.17 -11.97 -19.86
C LYS A 663 21.76 -12.25 -20.39
N TRP A 664 21.21 -11.25 -21.22
CA TRP A 664 19.80 -11.44 -21.64
C TRP A 664 19.70 -11.21 -23.16
N VAL A 665 19.05 -12.21 -23.76
CA VAL A 665 18.81 -12.06 -25.21
C VAL A 665 17.34 -12.37 -25.48
N ASP A 666 16.68 -11.39 -26.20
CA ASP A 666 15.28 -11.60 -26.60
C ASP A 666 15.13 -11.34 -28.10
N LEU A 667 14.80 -12.47 -28.79
CA LEU A 667 14.61 -12.37 -30.25
C LEU A 667 13.23 -12.88 -30.64
N ASN A 668 12.30 -12.70 -29.79
CA ASN A 668 10.97 -13.33 -30.00
C ASN A 668 10.30 -12.78 -31.26
N HIS A 669 9.71 -13.72 -31.94
CA HIS A 669 8.88 -13.49 -33.15
C HIS A 669 9.76 -12.96 -34.28
N SER A 670 11.04 -13.12 -34.21
CA SER A 670 11.88 -12.96 -35.42
C SER A 670 11.74 -14.17 -36.34
N SER A 671 10.70 -14.15 -37.17
CA SER A 671 10.18 -15.35 -37.86
C SER A 671 11.18 -15.84 -38.92
N LYS A 672 12.14 -14.98 -39.35
CA LYS A 672 13.11 -15.42 -40.40
C LYS A 672 14.40 -15.92 -39.76
N LEU A 673 14.43 -15.78 -38.43
CA LEU A 673 15.65 -16.24 -37.75
C LEU A 673 15.85 -17.75 -37.91
N ASN A 674 17.02 -18.12 -38.57
CA ASN A 674 17.23 -19.57 -38.80
C ASN A 674 18.57 -20.04 -38.24
N SER A 675 19.39 -19.13 -37.66
CA SER A 675 20.68 -19.58 -37.11
C SER A 675 21.02 -18.74 -35.87
N LEU A 676 21.61 -19.50 -34.73
CA LEU A 676 22.08 -18.80 -33.50
C LEU A 676 23.53 -19.15 -33.24
N SER A 677 24.24 -19.74 -34.20
CA SER A 677 25.58 -20.36 -34.00
C SER A 677 26.56 -19.34 -33.43
N LYS A 678 26.29 -18.14 -33.51
CA LYS A 678 27.34 -17.19 -33.10
C LYS A 678 27.12 -16.72 -31.67
N LEU A 679 26.11 -17.21 -30.94
CA LEU A 679 25.93 -16.91 -29.50
C LEU A 679 26.67 -17.94 -28.63
N SER A 680 27.44 -18.78 -29.24
CA SER A 680 28.07 -19.89 -28.50
C SER A 680 29.10 -19.35 -27.50
N LYS A 681 29.63 -18.12 -27.62
CA LYS A 681 30.66 -17.59 -26.71
C LYS A 681 30.02 -16.80 -25.56
N ALA A 682 28.70 -16.70 -25.61
CA ALA A 682 28.03 -15.99 -24.49
C ALA A 682 27.86 -16.91 -23.28
N GLN A 683 28.91 -17.11 -22.51
CA GLN A 683 28.95 -18.13 -21.43
C GLN A 683 28.17 -17.63 -20.21
N ASN A 684 27.99 -16.21 -20.13
CA ASN A 684 27.31 -15.68 -18.93
C ASN A 684 25.81 -15.46 -19.20
N LEU A 685 25.38 -16.04 -20.39
CA LEU A 685 23.96 -15.85 -20.72
C LEU A 685 23.04 -16.56 -19.71
N GLN A 686 22.04 -15.79 -19.28
CA GLN A 686 21.15 -16.35 -18.24
C GLN A 686 19.74 -16.59 -18.80
N ARG A 687 19.35 -15.70 -19.79
CA ARG A 687 17.98 -15.85 -20.33
C ARG A 687 18.02 -15.72 -21.86
N LEU A 688 17.34 -16.67 -22.47
CA LEU A 688 17.25 -16.63 -23.94
C LEU A 688 15.80 -16.86 -24.35
N ASN A 689 15.24 -15.78 -25.02
CA ASN A 689 13.83 -15.86 -25.46
C ASN A 689 13.77 -15.90 -27.00
N LEU A 690 13.26 -17.04 -27.48
CA LEU A 690 13.17 -17.21 -28.95
C LEU A 690 11.73 -17.51 -29.36
N GLU A 691 10.84 -17.08 -28.60
CA GLU A 691 9.41 -17.37 -28.87
C GLU A 691 9.02 -16.88 -30.27
N GLY A 692 8.28 -17.83 -30.97
CA GLY A 692 7.67 -17.44 -32.26
C GLY A 692 8.73 -17.39 -33.36
N CYS A 693 9.95 -17.80 -33.12
CA CYS A 693 10.92 -17.90 -34.23
C CYS A 693 10.64 -19.15 -35.08
N THR A 694 9.80 -19.06 -36.08
CA THR A 694 9.14 -20.20 -36.75
C THR A 694 10.08 -20.84 -37.77
N ALA A 695 11.19 -20.11 -38.18
CA ALA A 695 12.10 -20.68 -39.20
C ALA A 695 13.22 -21.49 -38.52
N LEU A 696 13.23 -21.43 -37.17
CA LEU A 696 14.30 -22.15 -36.45
C LEU A 696 14.04 -23.66 -36.44
N LYS A 697 15.07 -24.45 -37.01
CA LYS A 697 14.85 -25.91 -37.15
C LYS A 697 15.52 -26.65 -36.00
N THR A 698 16.72 -26.15 -35.58
CA THR A 698 17.41 -26.79 -34.44
C THR A 698 18.26 -25.74 -33.72
N LEU A 699 18.64 -26.11 -32.44
CA LEU A 699 19.57 -25.24 -31.69
C LEU A 699 21.02 -25.68 -31.92
N PRO A 700 22.05 -24.68 -31.92
CA PRO A 700 23.46 -25.05 -32.14
C PRO A 700 24.05 -25.83 -30.97
N ARG A 701 25.02 -26.79 -31.28
CA ARG A 701 25.63 -27.66 -30.25
C ARG A 701 26.50 -26.83 -29.29
N GLY A 702 27.05 -25.70 -29.78
CA GLY A 702 27.93 -24.81 -28.97
C GLY A 702 27.18 -24.24 -27.76
N MET A 703 25.86 -24.38 -27.67
CA MET A 703 25.11 -23.85 -26.50
C MET A 703 25.40 -24.65 -25.23
N LYS A 704 26.03 -25.80 -25.38
CA LYS A 704 26.39 -26.59 -24.20
C LYS A 704 27.34 -25.82 -23.27
N LYS A 705 27.99 -24.75 -23.77
CA LYS A 705 28.96 -23.99 -22.95
C LYS A 705 28.24 -22.92 -22.11
N MET A 706 26.91 -22.72 -22.31
CA MET A 706 26.17 -21.69 -21.55
C MET A 706 25.72 -22.25 -20.19
N LYS A 707 26.61 -22.30 -19.26
CA LYS A 707 26.38 -23.02 -17.98
C LYS A 707 25.53 -22.17 -17.05
N MET A 708 25.29 -20.80 -17.38
CA MET A 708 24.52 -19.96 -16.43
C MET A 708 23.10 -19.75 -16.95
N LEU A 709 22.78 -20.42 -18.15
CA LEU A 709 21.44 -20.25 -18.71
C LEU A 709 20.37 -20.87 -17.81
N ALA A 710 19.51 -19.99 -17.28
CA ALA A 710 18.49 -20.45 -16.31
C ALA A 710 17.11 -20.51 -16.98
N PHE A 711 16.93 -19.70 -18.12
CA PHE A 711 15.60 -19.62 -18.76
C PHE A 711 15.76 -19.71 -20.27
N LEU A 712 15.01 -20.67 -20.89
CA LEU A 712 15.02 -20.83 -22.36
C LEU A 712 13.57 -20.95 -22.85
N ASN A 713 13.20 -19.97 -23.72
CA ASN A 713 11.83 -19.96 -24.23
C ASN A 713 11.83 -20.20 -25.76
N LEU A 714 11.21 -21.30 -26.13
CA LEU A 714 11.13 -21.65 -27.58
C LEU A 714 9.67 -21.79 -27.99
N LYS A 715 8.83 -21.19 -27.27
CA LYS A 715 7.38 -21.31 -27.54
C LYS A 715 7.08 -20.87 -28.98
N GLY A 716 6.25 -21.78 -29.66
CA GLY A 716 5.73 -21.39 -30.98
C GLY A 716 6.79 -21.53 -32.07
N CYS A 717 7.95 -22.11 -31.78
CA CYS A 717 8.90 -22.41 -32.86
C CYS A 717 8.44 -23.65 -33.65
N THR A 718 7.64 -23.50 -34.63
CA THR A 718 6.83 -24.57 -35.24
C THR A 718 7.70 -25.43 -36.17
N SER A 719 8.89 -24.91 -36.64
CA SER A 719 9.75 -25.73 -37.53
C SER A 719 10.75 -26.56 -36.71
N LEU A 720 10.72 -26.29 -35.35
CA LEU A 720 11.68 -27.02 -34.50
C LEU A 720 11.32 -28.51 -34.45
N GLU A 721 12.35 -29.38 -34.91
CA GLU A 721 12.05 -30.83 -35.00
C GLU A 721 12.76 -31.59 -33.90
N THR A 722 14.01 -31.15 -33.55
CA THR A 722 14.78 -31.90 -32.52
C THR A 722 15.60 -30.89 -31.69
N LEU A 723 15.92 -31.36 -30.47
CA LEU A 723 16.86 -30.60 -29.63
C LEU A 723 18.16 -31.41 -29.44
N PRO A 724 19.35 -30.72 -29.64
CA PRO A 724 20.61 -31.44 -29.41
C PRO A 724 20.80 -31.81 -27.93
N LYS A 725 21.52 -32.94 -27.78
CA LYS A 725 21.86 -33.26 -26.36
C LYS A 725 22.77 -32.18 -25.76
N MET A 726 22.26 -31.65 -24.65
CA MET A 726 23.05 -30.58 -23.99
C MET A 726 23.07 -30.83 -22.48
N ASN A 727 24.00 -30.19 -21.80
CA ASN A 727 24.04 -30.31 -20.33
C ASN A 727 24.00 -28.91 -19.70
N LEU A 728 22.82 -28.26 -19.89
CA LEU A 728 22.70 -26.91 -19.28
C LEU A 728 22.40 -27.03 -17.78
N THR A 729 23.44 -26.94 -16.96
CA THR A 729 23.39 -27.36 -15.54
C THR A 729 22.59 -26.35 -14.72
N SER A 730 22.36 -25.08 -15.26
CA SER A 730 21.66 -24.07 -14.43
C SER A 730 20.23 -23.86 -14.93
N LEU A 731 19.87 -24.63 -16.04
CA LEU A 731 18.54 -24.39 -16.65
C LEU A 731 17.42 -24.82 -15.69
N LYS A 732 16.54 -23.77 -15.36
CA LYS A 732 15.43 -24.01 -14.40
C LYS A 732 14.09 -24.07 -15.14
N THR A 733 14.00 -23.16 -16.22
CA THR A 733 12.70 -23.12 -16.94
C THR A 733 12.94 -23.34 -18.43
N LEU A 734 12.12 -24.29 -18.99
CA LEU A 734 12.18 -24.55 -20.44
C LEU A 734 10.76 -24.57 -21.01
N THR A 735 10.54 -23.65 -22.09
CA THR A 735 9.21 -23.61 -22.70
C THR A 735 9.31 -24.07 -24.17
N LEU A 736 8.58 -25.10 -24.45
CA LEU A 736 8.54 -25.62 -25.84
C LEU A 736 7.10 -25.67 -26.33
N SER A 737 6.26 -24.94 -25.70
CA SER A 737 4.83 -24.94 -26.02
C SER A 737 4.61 -24.55 -27.49
N GLY A 738 3.71 -25.32 -28.17
CA GLY A 738 3.32 -24.95 -29.56
C GLY A 738 4.40 -25.34 -30.57
N CYS A 739 5.48 -26.03 -30.17
CA CYS A 739 6.42 -26.58 -31.17
C CYS A 739 5.85 -27.84 -31.82
N SER A 740 5.02 -27.70 -32.79
CA SER A 740 4.08 -28.74 -33.30
C SER A 740 4.83 -29.84 -34.04
N ASN A 741 6.12 -29.63 -34.49
CA ASN A 741 6.86 -30.69 -35.22
C ASN A 741 7.82 -31.44 -34.29
N LEU A 742 7.77 -30.98 -32.95
CA LEU A 742 8.66 -31.69 -31.99
C LEU A 742 8.03 -33.01 -31.53
N LYS A 743 8.72 -34.15 -31.87
CA LYS A 743 8.09 -35.47 -31.63
C LYS A 743 8.72 -36.13 -30.39
N GLU A 744 9.97 -35.71 -30.08
CA GLU A 744 10.61 -36.31 -28.88
C GLU A 744 11.33 -35.21 -28.08
N PHE A 745 11.31 -35.46 -26.76
CA PHE A 745 12.07 -34.53 -25.90
C PHE A 745 13.27 -35.26 -25.31
N PRO A 746 14.57 -34.68 -25.73
CA PRO A 746 15.78 -35.24 -25.09
C PRO A 746 16.06 -34.56 -23.75
N LEU A 747 16.67 -35.40 -22.75
CA LEU A 747 17.05 -34.78 -21.47
C LEU A 747 18.17 -33.74 -21.70
N ILE A 748 17.83 -32.39 -21.59
CA ILE A 748 18.81 -31.31 -21.90
C ILE A 748 19.40 -30.76 -20.60
N SER A 749 18.64 -31.01 -19.50
CA SER A 749 19.16 -30.60 -18.18
C SER A 749 18.42 -31.35 -17.08
N GLU A 750 19.22 -31.69 -15.95
CA GLU A 750 18.57 -32.42 -14.82
C GLU A 750 18.03 -31.43 -13.79
N ASN A 751 18.31 -30.10 -13.91
CA ASN A 751 17.94 -29.14 -12.85
C ASN A 751 16.68 -28.36 -13.24
N ILE A 752 15.93 -28.90 -14.23
CA ILE A 752 14.73 -28.18 -14.70
C ILE A 752 13.64 -28.23 -13.62
N GLU A 753 13.05 -27.06 -13.29
CA GLU A 753 11.96 -27.00 -12.27
C GLU A 753 10.60 -26.84 -12.96
N THR A 754 10.67 -26.13 -14.17
CA THR A 754 9.41 -25.95 -14.93
C THR A 754 9.61 -26.31 -16.40
N LEU A 755 8.68 -27.24 -16.85
CA LEU A 755 8.82 -27.73 -18.23
C LEU A 755 7.45 -27.66 -18.94
N TYR A 756 7.44 -26.84 -20.10
CA TYR A 756 6.19 -26.72 -20.87
C TYR A 756 6.34 -27.44 -22.22
N LEU A 757 5.48 -28.42 -22.37
CA LEU A 757 5.55 -29.21 -23.62
C LEU A 757 4.18 -29.18 -24.30
N ASP A 758 3.31 -28.25 -23.90
CA ASP A 758 1.92 -28.27 -24.41
C ASP A 758 1.90 -27.90 -25.90
N GLY A 759 1.00 -28.65 -26.64
CA GLY A 759 0.79 -28.33 -28.07
C GLY A 759 1.89 -28.95 -28.94
N THR A 760 2.73 -29.90 -28.36
CA THR A 760 3.76 -30.57 -29.19
C THR A 760 3.21 -31.88 -29.75
N ALA A 761 3.97 -32.52 -30.75
CA ALA A 761 3.52 -33.80 -31.36
C ALA A 761 4.14 -34.98 -30.61
N ILE A 762 4.41 -34.77 -29.30
CA ILE A 762 5.05 -35.83 -28.50
C ILE A 762 4.05 -36.97 -28.29
N SER A 763 4.50 -38.21 -28.74
CA SER A 763 3.58 -39.37 -28.67
C SER A 763 3.89 -40.24 -27.46
N GLU A 764 5.17 -40.18 -26.93
CA GLU A 764 5.52 -40.93 -25.72
C GLU A 764 6.07 -39.98 -24.64
N PHE A 765 5.72 -40.40 -23.46
CA PHE A 765 6.28 -39.61 -22.33
C PHE A 765 7.81 -39.57 -22.41
N PRO A 766 8.54 -38.34 -22.18
CA PRO A 766 9.99 -38.20 -22.34
C PRO A 766 10.76 -39.29 -21.56
N THR A 767 11.87 -40.01 -22.32
CA THR A 767 12.70 -41.09 -21.70
C THR A 767 13.59 -40.51 -20.60
N ASN A 768 13.79 -41.20 -19.38
CA ASN A 768 14.69 -40.86 -18.26
C ASN A 768 14.18 -39.65 -17.46
N MET A 769 12.91 -39.40 -17.49
CA MET A 769 12.34 -38.24 -16.76
C MET A 769 12.52 -38.40 -15.25
N GLU A 770 12.79 -39.71 -14.89
CA GLU A 770 13.03 -39.93 -13.44
C GLU A 770 14.25 -39.16 -12.96
N LYS A 771 15.11 -38.63 -13.86
CA LYS A 771 16.33 -37.88 -13.45
C LYS A 771 15.97 -36.43 -13.14
N LEU A 772 14.74 -35.92 -13.50
CA LEU A 772 14.35 -34.52 -13.22
C LEU A 772 13.78 -34.40 -11.80
N GLN A 773 14.65 -34.56 -10.77
CA GLN A 773 14.22 -34.68 -9.36
C GLN A 773 13.80 -33.31 -8.82
N ARG A 774 14.08 -32.14 -9.63
CA ARG A 774 13.72 -30.80 -9.11
C ARG A 774 12.50 -30.25 -9.85
N LEU A 775 11.94 -31.11 -10.75
CA LEU A 775 10.80 -30.65 -11.56
C LEU A 775 9.56 -30.41 -10.69
N ILE A 776 9.05 -29.14 -10.74
CA ILE A 776 7.89 -28.73 -9.92
C ILE A 776 6.62 -28.71 -10.79
N ILE A 777 6.84 -28.21 -12.11
CA ILE A 777 5.66 -28.11 -12.98
C ILE A 777 5.96 -28.80 -14.31
N LEU A 778 4.99 -29.68 -14.71
CA LEU A 778 5.08 -30.29 -16.05
C LEU A 778 3.76 -30.05 -16.78
N ASN A 779 3.92 -29.28 -17.89
CA ASN A 779 2.72 -28.99 -18.70
C ASN A 779 2.79 -29.72 -20.05
N MET A 780 1.84 -30.61 -20.24
CA MET A 780 1.78 -31.35 -21.53
C MET A 780 0.37 -31.24 -22.10
N LYS A 781 -0.25 -30.14 -21.89
CA LYS A 781 -1.62 -29.90 -22.40
C LYS A 781 -1.64 -29.99 -23.94
N ASN A 782 -2.74 -30.60 -24.49
CA ASN A 782 -2.99 -30.71 -25.94
C ASN A 782 -1.92 -31.56 -26.63
N CYS A 783 -1.26 -32.44 -25.86
CA CYS A 783 -0.43 -33.47 -26.53
C CYS A 783 -1.32 -34.64 -26.97
N GLN A 784 -1.89 -34.55 -28.14
CA GLN A 784 -3.05 -35.37 -28.59
C GLN A 784 -2.60 -36.78 -28.97
N ASN A 785 -1.25 -36.96 -29.16
CA ASN A 785 -0.78 -38.31 -29.56
C ASN A 785 -0.29 -39.11 -28.34
N LEU A 786 -0.39 -38.41 -27.09
CA LEU A 786 0.09 -39.11 -25.88
C LEU A 786 -0.92 -40.19 -25.45
N GLU A 787 -0.40 -41.55 -25.38
CA GLU A 787 -1.35 -42.66 -25.11
C GLU A 787 -1.17 -43.17 -23.68
N LYS A 788 0.06 -43.08 -23.19
CA LYS A 788 0.26 -43.66 -21.85
C LYS A 788 1.21 -42.77 -21.04
N ILE A 789 0.94 -42.87 -19.66
CA ILE A 789 1.90 -42.26 -18.72
C ILE A 789 2.63 -43.38 -17.97
N PRO A 790 3.98 -43.36 -18.01
CA PRO A 790 4.72 -44.44 -17.33
C PRO A 790 4.61 -44.33 -15.80
N VAL A 791 4.75 -45.59 -15.09
CA VAL A 791 4.65 -45.66 -13.62
C VAL A 791 5.78 -44.84 -12.98
N ARG A 792 6.84 -44.66 -13.72
CA ARG A 792 8.03 -43.98 -13.16
C ARG A 792 7.75 -42.49 -12.92
N VAL A 793 6.68 -41.86 -13.49
CA VAL A 793 6.30 -40.47 -13.19
C VAL A 793 6.14 -40.27 -11.67
N GLY A 794 5.80 -41.42 -11.01
CA GLY A 794 5.68 -41.40 -9.53
C GLY A 794 7.02 -41.13 -8.85
N GLU A 795 8.17 -41.22 -9.54
CA GLU A 795 9.50 -41.07 -8.93
C GLU A 795 9.92 -39.61 -8.94
N LEU A 796 9.10 -38.68 -9.52
CA LEU A 796 9.42 -37.24 -9.48
C LEU A 796 8.99 -36.66 -8.13
N LYS A 797 9.95 -36.49 -7.23
CA LYS A 797 9.66 -36.25 -5.79
C LYS A 797 9.23 -34.80 -5.57
N ALA A 798 9.60 -33.85 -6.56
CA ALA A 798 9.32 -32.42 -6.27
C ALA A 798 8.11 -31.95 -7.09
N LEU A 799 7.52 -32.87 -7.94
CA LEU A 799 6.45 -32.44 -8.87
C LEU A 799 5.19 -32.04 -8.10
N GLN A 800 4.79 -30.78 -8.31
CA GLN A 800 3.61 -30.26 -7.60
C GLN A 800 2.43 -30.07 -8.56
N GLU A 801 2.79 -29.82 -9.89
CA GLU A 801 1.68 -29.59 -10.84
C GLU A 801 1.92 -30.40 -12.12
N LEU A 802 0.86 -31.15 -12.45
CA LEU A 802 0.91 -31.94 -13.70
C LEU A 802 -0.32 -31.63 -14.54
N ILE A 803 -0.03 -31.07 -15.79
CA ILE A 803 -1.16 -30.65 -16.66
C ILE A 803 -1.18 -31.55 -17.90
N LEU A 804 -2.27 -32.26 -18.03
CA LEU A 804 -2.39 -33.20 -19.18
C LEU A 804 -3.72 -32.95 -19.89
N SER A 805 -4.23 -31.77 -19.74
CA SER A 805 -5.54 -31.43 -20.31
C SER A 805 -5.53 -31.62 -21.84
N ALA A 806 -6.69 -32.10 -22.40
CA ALA A 806 -6.96 -32.30 -23.83
C ALA A 806 -5.98 -33.29 -24.45
N CYS A 807 -5.36 -34.23 -23.65
CA CYS A 807 -4.65 -35.40 -24.21
C CYS A 807 -5.65 -36.53 -24.52
N SER A 808 -6.26 -36.47 -25.64
CA SER A 808 -7.52 -37.18 -25.95
C SER A 808 -7.29 -38.68 -26.08
N LYS A 809 -6.05 -39.18 -26.28
CA LYS A 809 -5.81 -40.64 -26.42
C LYS A 809 -5.38 -41.25 -25.09
N LEU A 810 -5.30 -40.34 -23.99
CA LEU A 810 -4.88 -40.86 -22.67
C LEU A 810 -6.08 -41.49 -21.95
N LYS A 811 -5.94 -42.89 -21.75
CA LYS A 811 -7.13 -43.62 -21.24
C LYS A 811 -6.96 -43.93 -19.75
N TYR A 812 -5.65 -44.06 -19.31
CA TYR A 812 -5.46 -44.44 -17.89
C TYR A 812 -4.34 -43.57 -17.30
N PHE A 813 -4.59 -43.26 -16.02
CA PHE A 813 -3.48 -42.68 -15.23
C PHE A 813 -2.86 -43.76 -14.33
N PRO A 814 -1.51 -43.97 -14.35
CA PRO A 814 -0.87 -45.08 -13.62
C PRO A 814 -1.12 -44.98 -12.10
N GLU A 815 -1.24 -46.24 -11.50
CA GLU A 815 -1.34 -46.26 -10.02
C GLU A 815 0.03 -45.94 -9.39
N VAL A 816 0.19 -44.68 -8.87
CA VAL A 816 1.51 -44.26 -8.34
C VAL A 816 1.26 -43.45 -7.06
N LYS A 817 2.27 -43.51 -6.26
CA LYS A 817 2.22 -42.65 -5.06
C LYS A 817 3.05 -41.37 -5.30
N MET A 818 2.30 -40.22 -5.25
CA MET A 818 3.01 -38.93 -5.42
C MET A 818 2.68 -38.01 -4.25
N SER A 819 3.58 -37.93 -3.36
CA SER A 819 3.25 -37.24 -2.08
C SER A 819 3.33 -35.72 -2.25
N SER A 820 3.99 -35.20 -3.30
CA SER A 820 4.19 -33.73 -3.38
C SER A 820 3.24 -33.12 -4.42
N LEU A 821 2.48 -33.99 -5.21
CA LEU A 821 1.61 -33.45 -6.28
C LEU A 821 0.36 -32.80 -5.67
N ASN A 822 0.20 -31.44 -6.03
CA ASN A 822 -0.93 -30.68 -5.48
C ASN A 822 -2.02 -30.45 -6.53
N ILE A 823 -1.52 -30.29 -7.83
CA ILE A 823 -2.51 -29.96 -8.88
C ILE A 823 -2.38 -30.97 -10.02
N LEU A 824 -3.57 -31.52 -10.39
CA LEU A 824 -3.61 -32.45 -11.53
C LEU A 824 -4.78 -32.07 -12.45
N LEU A 825 -4.39 -31.72 -13.72
CA LEU A 825 -5.44 -31.34 -14.68
C LEU A 825 -5.55 -32.40 -15.78
N LEU A 826 -6.70 -32.97 -15.84
CA LEU A 826 -6.90 -34.07 -16.81
C LEU A 826 -8.15 -33.79 -17.65
N ASP A 827 -8.52 -32.52 -17.78
CA ASP A 827 -9.77 -32.21 -18.51
C ASP A 827 -9.59 -32.48 -20.02
N GLY A 828 -10.73 -33.00 -20.58
CA GLY A 828 -10.73 -33.23 -22.05
C GLY A 828 -9.88 -34.44 -22.44
N THR A 829 -9.65 -35.37 -21.45
CA THR A 829 -8.93 -36.62 -21.79
C THR A 829 -9.94 -37.77 -21.97
N ALA A 830 -9.40 -39.07 -22.25
CA ALA A 830 -10.29 -40.26 -22.35
C ALA A 830 -10.13 -41.14 -21.11
N ILE A 831 -9.82 -40.45 -19.95
CA ILE A 831 -9.58 -41.25 -18.72
C ILE A 831 -10.90 -41.88 -18.26
N GLU A 832 -10.74 -43.17 -17.90
CA GLU A 832 -11.96 -43.94 -17.57
C GLU A 832 -12.17 -44.00 -16.05
N VAL A 833 -11.08 -43.95 -15.32
CA VAL A 833 -11.20 -44.04 -13.85
C VAL A 833 -10.45 -42.84 -13.24
N MET A 834 -11.08 -42.32 -12.15
CA MET A 834 -10.41 -41.21 -11.43
C MET A 834 -9.10 -41.70 -10.79
N PRO A 835 -8.00 -40.88 -10.88
CA PRO A 835 -6.75 -41.23 -10.18
C PRO A 835 -6.87 -41.05 -8.66
N LEU A 836 -6.26 -42.16 -7.92
CA LEU A 836 -6.36 -42.12 -6.44
C LEU A 836 -5.09 -41.51 -5.85
N LEU A 837 -5.14 -40.13 -5.68
CA LEU A 837 -3.99 -39.40 -5.10
C LEU A 837 -4.48 -38.47 -3.98
N PRO A 838 -4.41 -38.97 -2.66
CA PRO A 838 -5.00 -38.25 -1.51
C PRO A 838 -4.27 -36.94 -1.21
N SER A 839 -3.01 -36.72 -1.78
CA SER A 839 -2.24 -35.50 -1.47
C SER A 839 -2.71 -34.33 -2.33
N LEU A 840 -3.73 -34.48 -3.28
CA LEU A 840 -4.06 -33.43 -4.28
C LEU A 840 -4.89 -32.33 -3.62
N GLN A 841 -4.63 -31.10 -4.03
CA GLN A 841 -5.46 -29.96 -3.58
C GLN A 841 -6.43 -29.53 -4.68
N TYR A 842 -5.98 -29.73 -6.02
CA TYR A 842 -6.84 -29.34 -7.16
C TYR A 842 -6.86 -30.48 -8.19
N LEU A 843 -8.11 -30.89 -8.53
CA LEU A 843 -8.25 -31.96 -9.52
C LEU A 843 -9.30 -31.54 -10.55
N CYS A 844 -8.83 -31.55 -11.82
CA CYS A 844 -9.80 -31.21 -12.87
C CYS A 844 -10.04 -32.43 -13.77
N LEU A 845 -11.27 -32.83 -13.85
CA LEU A 845 -11.65 -33.99 -14.69
C LEU A 845 -12.74 -33.58 -15.69
N SER A 846 -12.81 -32.34 -15.88
CA SER A 846 -13.87 -31.81 -16.77
C SER A 846 -13.80 -32.46 -18.15
N ARG A 847 -15.04 -32.71 -18.75
CA ARG A 847 -15.23 -33.25 -20.11
C ARG A 847 -14.62 -34.64 -20.24
N ASN A 848 -14.63 -35.36 -19.16
CA ASN A 848 -14.27 -36.80 -19.26
C ASN A 848 -15.54 -37.65 -19.24
N ASP A 849 -15.99 -38.12 -20.40
CA ASP A 849 -17.33 -38.70 -20.53
C ASP A 849 -17.32 -40.20 -20.20
N LYS A 850 -16.14 -40.71 -20.04
CA LYS A 850 -16.09 -42.16 -19.75
C LYS A 850 -16.13 -42.41 -18.24
N ILE A 851 -16.09 -41.27 -17.42
CA ILE A 851 -16.17 -41.46 -15.95
C ILE A 851 -17.65 -41.52 -15.54
N ASN A 852 -18.08 -42.77 -15.07
CA ASN A 852 -19.51 -42.91 -14.71
C ASN A 852 -19.71 -42.69 -13.20
N CYS A 853 -18.74 -42.99 -12.35
CA CYS A 853 -18.87 -42.74 -10.89
C CYS A 853 -17.48 -42.44 -10.31
N LEU A 854 -17.50 -41.61 -9.25
CA LEU A 854 -16.26 -41.32 -8.52
C LEU A 854 -16.11 -42.28 -7.33
N PRO A 855 -14.88 -42.70 -7.01
CA PRO A 855 -14.65 -43.62 -5.89
C PRO A 855 -15.02 -42.99 -4.54
N ALA A 856 -15.58 -43.93 -3.59
CA ALA A 856 -16.04 -43.45 -2.25
C ALA A 856 -14.85 -42.97 -1.41
N VAL A 857 -13.66 -43.40 -1.72
CA VAL A 857 -12.45 -43.10 -0.92
C VAL A 857 -12.12 -41.60 -1.05
N ILE A 858 -12.71 -40.78 -2.07
CA ILE A 858 -12.41 -39.34 -2.25
C ILE A 858 -12.76 -38.56 -0.98
N SER A 859 -13.67 -39.21 -0.11
CA SER A 859 -14.05 -38.56 1.16
C SER A 859 -12.86 -38.46 2.12
N GLN A 860 -11.79 -39.23 1.81
CA GLN A 860 -10.62 -39.24 2.70
C GLN A 860 -9.52 -38.35 2.13
N PHE A 861 -9.79 -37.64 0.97
CA PHE A 861 -8.77 -36.73 0.40
C PHE A 861 -8.84 -35.39 1.14
N PHE A 862 -8.29 -35.28 2.34
CA PHE A 862 -8.51 -34.15 3.27
C PHE A 862 -7.81 -32.89 2.75
N GLN A 863 -6.89 -33.07 1.73
CA GLN A 863 -6.16 -31.86 1.27
C GLN A 863 -6.82 -31.27 0.02
N LEU A 864 -7.86 -32.04 -0.50
CA LEU A 864 -8.50 -31.58 -1.75
C LEU A 864 -9.38 -30.36 -1.47
N LYS A 865 -9.11 -29.25 -2.26
CA LYS A 865 -9.87 -28.00 -2.05
C LYS A 865 -10.77 -27.69 -3.25
N TRP A 866 -10.26 -28.18 -4.51
CA TRP A 866 -11.01 -27.83 -5.73
C TRP A 866 -11.19 -29.09 -6.59
N LEU A 867 -12.43 -29.29 -6.98
CA LEU A 867 -12.73 -30.44 -7.86
C LEU A 867 -13.60 -29.96 -9.02
N ASP A 868 -13.02 -30.09 -10.24
CA ASP A 868 -13.75 -29.66 -11.44
C ASP A 868 -14.24 -30.87 -12.25
N LEU A 869 -15.58 -30.95 -12.45
CA LEU A 869 -16.18 -32.12 -13.16
C LEU A 869 -17.07 -31.62 -14.29
N LYS A 870 -16.87 -30.47 -14.73
CA LYS A 870 -17.77 -29.89 -15.75
C LYS A 870 -17.86 -30.81 -16.97
N TYR A 871 -19.10 -30.98 -17.40
CA TYR A 871 -19.45 -31.68 -18.65
C TYR A 871 -18.97 -33.12 -18.62
N CYS A 872 -18.87 -33.66 -17.48
CA CYS A 872 -18.72 -35.14 -17.43
C CYS A 872 -20.09 -35.79 -17.63
N THR A 873 -20.53 -36.01 -18.83
CA THR A 873 -21.94 -36.27 -19.21
C THR A 873 -22.34 -37.70 -18.86
N SER A 874 -21.37 -38.61 -18.58
CA SER A 874 -21.73 -40.01 -18.24
C SER A 874 -21.76 -40.20 -16.71
N LEU A 875 -21.44 -39.11 -15.94
CA LEU A 875 -21.42 -39.22 -14.48
C LEU A 875 -22.85 -39.31 -13.93
N THR A 876 -23.18 -40.50 -13.19
CA THR A 876 -24.59 -40.73 -12.76
C THR A 876 -24.73 -40.42 -11.26
N SER A 877 -23.65 -40.46 -10.49
CA SER A 877 -23.73 -40.20 -9.04
C SER A 877 -22.41 -39.61 -8.54
N VAL A 878 -22.48 -38.78 -7.45
CA VAL A 878 -21.24 -38.28 -6.81
C VAL A 878 -21.21 -38.77 -5.35
N PRO A 879 -19.97 -39.28 -4.83
CA PRO A 879 -19.81 -39.78 -3.46
C PRO A 879 -19.71 -38.63 -2.44
N GLU A 880 -19.63 -39.12 -1.17
CA GLU A 880 -19.38 -38.08 -0.13
C GLU A 880 -18.03 -37.40 -0.36
N PHE A 881 -18.06 -35.99 -0.33
CA PHE A 881 -16.80 -35.25 -0.57
C PHE A 881 -16.11 -34.91 0.75
N PRO A 882 -14.78 -34.64 0.68
CA PRO A 882 -14.03 -34.29 1.90
C PRO A 882 -14.54 -32.98 2.51
N PRO A 883 -14.41 -32.88 3.83
CA PRO A 883 -14.97 -31.73 4.57
C PRO A 883 -14.25 -30.42 4.21
N ASN A 884 -13.01 -30.45 3.65
CA ASN A 884 -12.26 -29.20 3.41
C ASN A 884 -12.42 -28.75 1.96
N LEU A 885 -13.40 -29.42 1.19
CA LEU A 885 -13.56 -29.05 -0.23
C LEU A 885 -14.20 -27.65 -0.32
N GLN A 886 -13.53 -26.78 -1.06
CA GLN A 886 -14.00 -25.39 -1.14
C GLN A 886 -14.82 -25.16 -2.40
N CYS A 887 -14.38 -25.87 -3.49
CA CYS A 887 -15.11 -25.64 -4.75
C CYS A 887 -15.34 -26.98 -5.46
N LEU A 888 -16.64 -27.14 -5.84
CA LEU A 888 -17.04 -28.27 -6.70
C LEU A 888 -17.83 -27.73 -7.90
N ASP A 889 -17.23 -28.04 -9.04
CA ASP A 889 -17.97 -27.60 -10.25
C ASP A 889 -18.39 -28.81 -11.09
N ALA A 890 -19.70 -29.09 -11.10
CA ALA A 890 -20.24 -30.24 -11.87
C ALA A 890 -21.20 -29.73 -12.94
N HIS A 891 -20.94 -28.61 -13.40
CA HIS A 891 -21.79 -28.02 -14.44
C HIS A 891 -21.86 -28.93 -15.68
N GLY A 892 -23.06 -29.05 -16.21
CA GLY A 892 -23.24 -29.76 -17.50
C GLY A 892 -23.08 -31.28 -17.35
N CYS A 893 -23.05 -31.80 -16.13
CA CYS A 893 -23.07 -33.28 -15.98
C CYS A 893 -24.50 -33.79 -16.14
N SER A 894 -24.99 -34.00 -17.32
CA SER A 894 -26.41 -34.18 -17.68
C SER A 894 -26.95 -35.53 -17.20
N SER A 895 -26.09 -36.55 -16.92
CA SER A 895 -26.57 -37.88 -16.49
C SER A 895 -26.56 -37.99 -14.97
N LEU A 896 -26.10 -36.87 -14.27
CA LEU A 896 -25.98 -36.94 -12.80
C LEU A 896 -27.38 -37.00 -12.16
N LYS A 897 -27.61 -38.19 -11.39
CA LYS A 897 -28.98 -38.43 -10.83
C LYS A 897 -28.95 -38.26 -9.31
N THR A 898 -27.90 -38.76 -8.64
CA THR A 898 -27.94 -38.80 -7.16
C THR A 898 -26.67 -38.14 -6.61
N VAL A 899 -26.76 -37.55 -5.34
CA VAL A 899 -25.61 -37.03 -4.56
C VAL A 899 -25.58 -37.74 -3.21
N SER A 900 -24.39 -37.99 -2.62
CA SER A 900 -24.27 -38.66 -1.31
C SER A 900 -24.98 -37.87 -0.20
N LYS A 901 -25.50 -38.50 0.80
CA LYS A 901 -26.14 -37.89 1.99
C LYS A 901 -25.39 -38.34 3.26
N PRO A 902 -24.41 -37.42 3.89
CA PRO A 902 -24.34 -36.02 3.47
C PRO A 902 -23.41 -35.83 2.25
N VAL A 903 -23.66 -34.65 1.43
CA VAL A 903 -22.80 -34.32 0.26
C VAL A 903 -21.37 -34.05 0.74
N ALA A 904 -21.19 -33.50 1.93
CA ALA A 904 -19.88 -33.34 2.59
C ALA A 904 -20.09 -33.08 4.09
N ARG A 905 -19.20 -33.67 4.87
CA ARG A 905 -19.30 -33.41 6.33
C ARG A 905 -18.80 -32.00 6.65
N ILE A 906 -19.54 -31.33 7.57
CA ILE A 906 -19.20 -29.92 7.90
C ILE A 906 -18.32 -29.91 9.16
N LYS A 907 -16.98 -29.35 9.06
CA LYS A 907 -16.10 -29.25 10.25
C LYS A 907 -15.98 -27.77 10.67
N SER A 908 -16.02 -27.47 12.15
CA SER A 908 -15.90 -26.14 12.79
C SER A 908 -14.48 -25.60 12.67
N THR A 909 -13.70 -25.73 11.57
CA THR A 909 -12.29 -25.28 11.68
C THR A 909 -12.17 -23.85 11.14
N GLU A 910 -11.44 -22.83 11.87
CA GLU A 910 -10.78 -21.51 11.95
C GLU A 910 -10.16 -21.09 10.63
N GLN A 911 -10.87 -21.25 9.39
CA GLN A 911 -10.36 -20.37 8.31
C GLN A 911 -11.50 -20.02 7.36
N ASN A 912 -12.15 -18.78 7.39
CA ASN A 912 -12.91 -17.87 6.51
C ASN A 912 -12.57 -18.10 5.03
N GLN A 913 -12.80 -19.45 4.44
CA GLN A 913 -12.58 -19.41 2.97
C GLN A 913 -13.90 -19.75 2.25
N SER A 914 -14.41 -18.86 1.33
CA SER A 914 -15.61 -18.99 0.48
C SER A 914 -15.70 -20.40 -0.16
N CYS A 915 -16.88 -21.08 0.01
CA CYS A 915 -17.17 -22.40 -0.56
C CYS A 915 -18.25 -22.27 -1.65
N THR A 916 -17.94 -22.96 -2.84
CA THR A 916 -18.91 -22.90 -3.95
C THR A 916 -19.10 -24.30 -4.55
N PHE A 917 -20.47 -24.74 -4.61
CA PHE A 917 -20.81 -25.99 -5.32
C PHE A 917 -21.75 -25.68 -6.49
N ILE A 918 -21.27 -26.10 -7.69
CA ILE A 918 -22.05 -25.74 -8.89
C ILE A 918 -22.57 -27.01 -9.56
N PHE A 919 -23.94 -27.01 -9.81
CA PHE A 919 -24.57 -28.17 -10.48
C PHE A 919 -25.44 -27.68 -11.63
N THR A 920 -25.08 -26.64 -12.26
CA THR A 920 -25.92 -26.11 -13.36
C THR A 920 -25.94 -27.10 -14.53
N ASN A 921 -27.16 -27.18 -15.16
CA ASN A 921 -27.41 -28.04 -16.34
C ASN A 921 -27.28 -29.52 -15.99
N CYS A 922 -27.44 -29.83 -14.75
CA CYS A 922 -27.60 -31.25 -14.36
C CYS A 922 -29.08 -31.62 -14.30
N GLU A 923 -29.80 -31.82 -15.38
CA GLU A 923 -31.28 -31.85 -15.51
C GLU A 923 -31.85 -33.15 -14.95
N ASN A 924 -30.98 -34.14 -14.75
CA ASN A 924 -31.53 -35.44 -14.29
C ASN A 924 -31.37 -35.61 -12.79
N LEU A 925 -31.01 -34.43 -12.13
CA LEU A 925 -30.87 -34.56 -10.66
C LEU A 925 -32.23 -34.91 -10.03
N GLU A 926 -32.24 -36.01 -9.24
CA GLU A 926 -33.51 -36.43 -8.58
C GLU A 926 -33.86 -35.46 -7.45
N GLN A 927 -35.16 -35.53 -7.04
CA GLN A 927 -35.65 -34.61 -5.98
C GLN A 927 -34.88 -34.81 -4.67
N ALA A 928 -34.59 -36.11 -4.30
CA ALA A 928 -33.81 -36.38 -3.07
C ALA A 928 -32.43 -35.69 -3.11
N ALA A 929 -31.80 -35.69 -4.26
CA ALA A 929 -30.48 -35.04 -4.41
C ALA A 929 -30.59 -33.51 -4.26
N LYS A 930 -31.59 -32.91 -4.90
CA LYS A 930 -31.81 -31.45 -4.79
C LYS A 930 -32.05 -31.05 -3.33
N GLU A 931 -32.85 -31.92 -2.61
CA GLU A 931 -33.12 -31.64 -1.18
C GLU A 931 -31.83 -31.74 -0.35
N GLU A 932 -31.04 -32.73 -0.73
CA GLU A 932 -29.78 -32.86 0.04
C GLU A 932 -28.85 -31.66 -0.22
N ILE A 933 -28.72 -31.17 -1.46
CA ILE A 933 -27.87 -30.00 -1.78
C ILE A 933 -28.40 -28.77 -1.02
N THR A 934 -29.74 -28.63 -1.00
CA THR A 934 -30.36 -27.52 -0.25
C THR A 934 -30.10 -27.65 1.25
N SER A 935 -30.26 -28.88 1.72
CA SER A 935 -30.01 -29.13 3.17
C SER A 935 -28.55 -28.81 3.54
N TYR A 936 -27.67 -29.22 2.66
CA TYR A 936 -26.25 -28.92 2.93
C TYR A 936 -26.02 -27.40 2.93
N ALA A 937 -26.54 -26.67 1.91
CA ALA A 937 -26.42 -25.20 1.87
C ALA A 937 -26.95 -24.54 3.14
N GLN A 938 -28.03 -25.01 3.64
CA GLN A 938 -28.60 -24.47 4.89
C GLN A 938 -27.67 -24.71 6.08
N ARG A 939 -27.18 -26.03 6.25
CA ARG A 939 -26.30 -26.35 7.40
C ARG A 939 -25.00 -25.52 7.32
N LYS A 940 -24.50 -25.36 6.13
CA LYS A 940 -23.24 -24.61 5.99
C LYS A 940 -23.46 -23.13 6.31
N CYS A 941 -24.54 -22.47 5.78
CA CYS A 941 -24.88 -21.08 6.12
C CYS A 941 -24.99 -20.89 7.64
N GLN A 942 -25.53 -21.89 8.38
CA GLN A 942 -25.68 -21.80 9.86
C GLN A 942 -24.33 -21.90 10.56
N LEU A 943 -23.49 -22.80 10.10
CA LEU A 943 -22.16 -22.96 10.73
C LEU A 943 -21.31 -21.70 10.54
N LEU A 944 -21.28 -21.13 9.25
CA LEU A 944 -20.47 -19.92 8.98
C LEU A 944 -20.95 -18.75 9.84
N SER A 945 -22.19 -18.75 10.22
CA SER A 945 -22.69 -17.71 11.15
C SER A 945 -22.07 -17.85 12.54
N TYR A 946 -21.58 -19.07 13.02
CA TYR A 946 -21.02 -19.36 14.36
C TYR A 946 -19.55 -18.96 14.44
N ALA A 947 -18.74 -19.10 13.35
CA ALA A 947 -17.27 -18.96 13.31
C ALA A 947 -16.90 -17.46 13.26
N ARG A 948 -17.81 -16.43 13.07
CA ARG A 948 -17.37 -15.04 12.83
C ARG A 948 -17.68 -14.16 14.04
N LYS A 949 -18.52 -14.65 15.19
CA LYS A 949 -18.53 -13.88 16.46
C LYS A 949 -17.15 -13.84 17.10
N ARG A 950 -16.03 -14.48 16.45
CA ARG A 950 -14.70 -14.57 17.10
C ARG A 950 -13.68 -13.79 16.29
N TYR A 951 -14.08 -12.91 15.20
CA TYR A 951 -13.06 -12.23 14.36
C TYR A 951 -13.69 -11.01 13.70
N ASN A 952 -13.61 -9.81 14.27
CA ASN A 952 -14.00 -8.48 13.78
C ASN A 952 -12.99 -7.93 12.77
N GLY A 953 -13.09 -8.34 11.45
CA GLY A 953 -12.33 -7.37 10.63
C GLY A 953 -12.52 -7.69 9.14
N ASP A 954 -13.31 -6.96 8.33
CA ASP A 954 -13.25 -6.34 6.99
C ASP A 954 -14.35 -6.92 6.09
N LEU A 955 -15.23 -5.99 5.46
CA LEU A 955 -16.18 -6.06 4.31
C LEU A 955 -15.71 -7.07 3.27
N VAL A 956 -16.22 -8.42 3.37
CA VAL A 956 -15.86 -9.34 2.27
C VAL A 956 -16.82 -9.09 1.09
N SER A 957 -16.39 -8.29 0.01
CA SER A 957 -17.06 -8.11 -1.31
C SER A 957 -17.32 -9.46 -1.99
N GLU A 958 -17.18 -10.80 -1.22
CA GLU A 958 -17.47 -12.06 -1.95
C GLU A 958 -18.38 -12.96 -1.10
N ALA A 959 -19.48 -13.67 -1.80
CA ALA A 959 -20.35 -14.65 -1.12
C ALA A 959 -19.48 -15.67 -0.36
N LEU A 960 -19.69 -15.81 1.01
CA LEU A 960 -18.96 -16.77 1.87
C LEU A 960 -19.32 -18.21 1.53
N PHE A 961 -20.51 -18.37 0.86
CA PHE A 961 -20.95 -19.67 0.35
C PHE A 961 -21.91 -19.45 -0.82
N SER A 962 -21.77 -20.35 -1.84
CA SER A 962 -22.76 -20.27 -2.92
C SER A 962 -22.94 -21.64 -3.59
N THR A 963 -24.24 -21.89 -4.01
CA THR A 963 -24.54 -23.13 -4.75
C THR A 963 -25.63 -22.86 -5.78
N CYS A 964 -25.59 -23.75 -6.81
CA CYS A 964 -26.63 -23.62 -7.83
C CYS A 964 -26.95 -24.98 -8.45
N PHE A 965 -28.25 -25.12 -8.76
CA PHE A 965 -28.69 -26.40 -9.35
C PHE A 965 -30.02 -26.21 -10.07
N PRO A 966 -30.41 -27.15 -11.01
CA PRO A 966 -31.70 -27.03 -11.72
C PRO A 966 -32.89 -27.13 -10.75
N GLY A 967 -33.74 -26.12 -10.89
CA GLY A 967 -34.93 -26.06 -10.02
C GLY A 967 -35.74 -24.78 -10.30
N CYS A 968 -36.96 -24.88 -9.84
CA CYS A 968 -37.82 -23.71 -10.19
C CYS A 968 -38.46 -23.15 -8.92
N GLU A 969 -38.02 -23.68 -7.78
CA GLU A 969 -38.68 -23.18 -6.56
C GLU A 969 -37.61 -22.68 -5.57
N VAL A 970 -38.01 -21.60 -4.83
CA VAL A 970 -37.17 -21.15 -3.71
C VAL A 970 -37.29 -22.17 -2.56
N PRO A 971 -36.13 -22.64 -2.00
CA PRO A 971 -36.18 -23.62 -0.91
C PRO A 971 -37.02 -23.13 0.28
N SER A 972 -37.69 -24.08 1.00
CA SER A 972 -38.72 -23.76 2.02
C SER A 972 -38.10 -23.05 3.22
N TRP A 973 -36.75 -23.13 3.41
CA TRP A 973 -36.19 -22.52 4.65
C TRP A 973 -35.96 -21.02 4.44
N PHE A 974 -36.26 -20.37 3.30
CA PHE A 974 -36.19 -18.91 3.14
C PHE A 974 -37.50 -18.27 3.64
N CYS A 975 -37.34 -17.35 4.45
CA CYS A 975 -38.45 -16.77 5.24
C CYS A 975 -39.23 -15.77 4.40
N TYR A 976 -38.60 -15.20 3.42
CA TYR A 976 -39.30 -14.25 2.55
C TYR A 976 -39.07 -14.61 1.08
N GLU A 977 -40.19 -14.58 0.27
CA GLU A 977 -40.03 -14.92 -1.16
C GLU A 977 -41.05 -14.13 -1.99
N THR A 978 -40.67 -13.82 -3.16
CA THR A 978 -41.61 -13.13 -4.07
C THR A 978 -41.33 -13.56 -5.51
N VAL A 979 -42.43 -13.40 -6.33
CA VAL A 979 -42.24 -13.65 -7.77
C VAL A 979 -41.59 -12.40 -8.41
N GLY A 980 -40.55 -12.67 -9.18
CA GLY A 980 -39.93 -11.52 -9.86
C GLY A 980 -38.59 -11.15 -9.21
N SER A 981 -37.92 -10.12 -9.75
CA SER A 981 -36.52 -9.82 -9.37
C SER A 981 -36.48 -8.86 -8.18
N GLN A 982 -37.69 -8.39 -7.75
CA GLN A 982 -37.66 -7.40 -6.66
C GLN A 982 -38.52 -7.90 -5.48
N LEU A 983 -37.89 -7.82 -4.33
CA LEU A 983 -38.58 -8.23 -3.10
C LEU A 983 -38.59 -7.08 -2.11
N GLU A 984 -39.90 -6.67 -1.85
CA GLU A 984 -40.03 -5.65 -0.79
C GLU A 984 -40.69 -6.24 0.46
N VAL A 985 -39.95 -6.13 1.51
CA VAL A 985 -40.48 -6.84 2.69
C VAL A 985 -40.33 -5.90 3.90
N LYS A 986 -41.38 -6.04 4.64
CA LYS A 986 -41.27 -5.37 5.97
C LYS A 986 -40.65 -6.31 7.00
N LEU A 987 -39.37 -5.85 7.46
CA LEU A 987 -38.66 -6.76 8.40
C LEU A 987 -39.23 -6.64 9.81
N LEU A 988 -39.35 -7.72 10.61
CA LEU A 988 -39.89 -7.72 11.99
C LEU A 988 -39.13 -6.72 12.87
N PRO A 989 -39.87 -6.07 13.88
CA PRO A 989 -39.31 -5.12 14.86
C PRO A 989 -38.25 -5.79 15.75
N HIS A 990 -36.90 -5.84 15.26
CA HIS A 990 -35.72 -6.35 15.99
C HIS A 990 -34.93 -7.33 15.13
N TRP A 991 -35.32 -7.37 13.80
CA TRP A 991 -34.58 -8.27 12.89
C TRP A 991 -33.07 -8.05 13.04
N HIS A 992 -32.60 -6.81 13.61
CA HIS A 992 -31.16 -6.54 13.77
C HIS A 992 -30.70 -6.94 15.17
N ASP A 993 -31.36 -8.01 15.82
CA ASP A 993 -30.88 -8.56 17.10
C ASP A 993 -29.37 -8.87 17.04
N LYS A 994 -28.53 -8.52 18.13
CA LYS A 994 -27.08 -8.79 18.25
C LYS A 994 -26.72 -10.20 17.79
N SER A 995 -27.71 -11.02 17.42
CA SER A 995 -27.38 -12.42 17.07
C SER A 995 -27.44 -12.62 15.55
N LEU A 996 -27.84 -11.48 14.75
CA LEU A 996 -27.89 -11.68 13.29
C LEU A 996 -26.47 -11.86 12.75
N ALA A 997 -26.28 -12.97 12.16
CA ALA A 997 -24.90 -13.37 11.74
C ALA A 997 -24.74 -13.12 10.25
N GLY A 998 -25.81 -13.02 9.39
CA GLY A 998 -25.68 -12.81 7.94
C GLY A 998 -27.02 -12.99 7.23
N ILE A 999 -26.95 -12.86 5.87
CA ILE A 999 -28.20 -13.00 5.08
C ILE A 999 -27.99 -14.06 3.99
N ALA A 1000 -29.01 -14.94 3.86
CA ALA A 1000 -29.01 -15.94 2.77
C ALA A 1000 -29.93 -15.44 1.64
N LEU A 1001 -29.40 -15.51 0.45
CA LEU A 1001 -30.18 -15.02 -0.71
C LEU A 1001 -30.41 -16.15 -1.72
N CYS A 1002 -31.63 -16.05 -2.30
CA CYS A 1002 -31.94 -17.10 -3.30
C CYS A 1002 -32.61 -16.45 -4.52
N ALA A 1003 -32.10 -16.86 -5.68
CA ALA A 1003 -32.75 -16.40 -6.92
C ALA A 1003 -32.99 -17.59 -7.86
N VAL A 1004 -34.29 -17.58 -8.39
CA VAL A 1004 -34.59 -18.58 -9.44
C VAL A 1004 -34.54 -17.85 -10.80
N VAL A 1005 -33.64 -18.31 -11.54
CA VAL A 1005 -33.41 -17.57 -12.80
C VAL A 1005 -33.86 -18.44 -13.97
N SER A 1006 -34.68 -17.76 -14.89
CA SER A 1006 -35.18 -18.47 -16.07
C SER A 1006 -34.24 -18.23 -17.25
N PHE A 1007 -34.10 -19.45 -17.89
CA PHE A 1007 -33.19 -19.34 -19.06
C PHE A 1007 -33.94 -19.72 -20.33
N GLN A 1008 -35.28 -19.75 -20.40
CA GLN A 1008 -36.19 -20.32 -21.43
C GLN A 1008 -36.18 -19.41 -22.67
N ASP A 1009 -35.70 -18.14 -22.61
CA ASP A 1009 -35.77 -17.24 -23.79
C ASP A 1009 -34.36 -16.82 -24.20
N CYS A 1010 -33.41 -17.59 -23.63
CA CYS A 1010 -32.02 -17.21 -23.96
C CYS A 1010 -31.54 -18.00 -25.18
N HIS A 1011 -31.44 -17.25 -26.36
CA HIS A 1011 -31.08 -17.90 -27.66
C HIS A 1011 -29.59 -17.74 -27.93
N ASP A 1012 -28.86 -17.06 -26.79
CA ASP A 1012 -27.43 -16.76 -27.03
C ASP A 1012 -26.56 -17.58 -26.05
N GLN A 1013 -25.36 -17.82 -26.42
CA GLN A 1013 -24.30 -18.50 -25.65
C GLN A 1013 -23.81 -17.60 -24.50
N LEU A 1014 -23.94 -18.05 -23.23
CA LEU A 1014 -23.53 -17.20 -22.10
C LEU A 1014 -22.08 -17.51 -21.72
N SER A 1015 -21.17 -16.34 -21.76
CA SER A 1015 -19.75 -16.53 -21.37
C SER A 1015 -19.55 -16.26 -19.87
N ARG A 1016 -20.54 -15.60 -19.28
CA ARG A 1016 -20.44 -15.28 -17.84
C ARG A 1016 -21.83 -14.94 -17.30
N LEU A 1017 -22.01 -15.50 -16.10
CA LEU A 1017 -23.31 -15.22 -15.44
C LEU A 1017 -23.06 -14.80 -13.99
N SER A 1018 -23.63 -13.64 -13.77
CA SER A 1018 -23.51 -13.19 -12.37
C SER A 1018 -24.89 -12.80 -11.84
N VAL A 1019 -25.12 -13.44 -10.70
CA VAL A 1019 -26.40 -13.08 -10.03
C VAL A 1019 -26.05 -12.27 -8.77
N THR A 1020 -26.56 -11.01 -8.87
CA THR A 1020 -26.30 -10.17 -7.68
C THR A 1020 -27.61 -9.65 -7.11
N CYS A 1021 -27.45 -9.25 -5.90
CA CYS A 1021 -28.65 -8.69 -5.26
C CYS A 1021 -28.28 -7.36 -4.59
N THR A 1022 -29.03 -6.36 -5.01
CA THR A 1022 -28.87 -5.07 -4.32
C THR A 1022 -29.86 -4.96 -3.15
N PHE A 1023 -29.21 -4.66 -2.03
CA PHE A 1023 -30.00 -4.69 -0.79
C PHE A 1023 -30.11 -3.27 -0.25
N LYS A 1024 -31.45 -2.84 -0.08
CA LYS A 1024 -31.70 -1.49 0.48
C LYS A 1024 -32.64 -1.59 1.69
N VAL A 1025 -32.21 -0.63 2.66
CA VAL A 1025 -33.09 -0.68 3.85
C VAL A 1025 -33.56 0.75 4.17
N LYS A 1026 -34.84 0.82 4.47
CA LYS A 1026 -35.37 2.14 4.88
C LYS A 1026 -35.94 2.06 6.30
N VAL A 1027 -35.35 3.06 7.20
CA VAL A 1027 -35.94 3.11 8.57
C VAL A 1027 -36.92 4.29 8.62
N GLU A 1028 -38.20 4.14 9.05
CA GLU A 1028 -39.33 5.10 9.06
C GLU A 1028 -38.86 6.50 9.46
N ASP A 1029 -38.82 7.59 8.41
CA ASP A 1029 -38.62 9.04 8.58
C ASP A 1029 -37.15 9.42 8.34
N LYS A 1030 -36.30 8.44 7.63
CA LYS A 1030 -34.90 8.67 7.22
C LYS A 1030 -34.69 8.16 5.80
N SER A 1031 -33.83 8.79 5.07
CA SER A 1031 -33.42 8.44 3.70
C SER A 1031 -32.82 7.03 3.65
N TRP A 1032 -33.07 6.29 2.51
CA TRP A 1032 -32.53 4.94 2.25
C TRP A 1032 -31.04 4.87 2.63
N ILE A 1033 -30.75 3.94 3.52
CA ILE A 1033 -29.31 3.66 3.76
C ILE A 1033 -28.65 3.22 2.44
N PRO A 1034 -27.35 3.65 2.20
CA PRO A 1034 -26.67 3.29 0.94
C PRO A 1034 -26.76 1.79 0.66
N ALA A 1035 -27.30 1.50 -0.62
CA ALA A 1035 -27.47 0.14 -1.19
C ALA A 1035 -26.12 -0.59 -1.28
N PHE A 1036 -26.16 -1.78 -0.74
CA PHE A 1036 -24.94 -2.57 -1.05
C PHE A 1036 -25.34 -3.80 -1.89
N THR A 1037 -24.40 -4.19 -2.70
CA THR A 1037 -24.64 -5.29 -3.66
C THR A 1037 -23.95 -6.57 -3.15
N CYS A 1038 -24.82 -7.62 -3.08
CA CYS A 1038 -24.27 -8.92 -2.63
C CYS A 1038 -24.27 -9.93 -3.79
N PRO A 1039 -23.11 -10.62 -3.84
CA PRO A 1039 -23.12 -11.69 -4.85
C PRO A 1039 -23.96 -12.90 -4.39
N VAL A 1040 -24.86 -13.38 -5.27
CA VAL A 1040 -25.69 -14.57 -4.92
C VAL A 1040 -25.06 -15.82 -5.55
N GLY A 1041 -24.52 -15.67 -6.70
CA GLY A 1041 -23.89 -16.78 -7.44
C GLY A 1041 -23.28 -16.29 -8.75
N SER A 1042 -22.14 -16.84 -8.98
CA SER A 1042 -21.55 -16.51 -10.29
C SER A 1042 -20.92 -17.75 -10.92
N TRP A 1043 -21.04 -17.59 -12.24
CA TRP A 1043 -20.31 -18.66 -12.94
C TRP A 1043 -19.73 -18.10 -14.23
N THR A 1044 -18.44 -18.41 -14.42
CA THR A 1044 -17.79 -17.97 -15.68
C THR A 1044 -17.41 -19.20 -16.52
N ARG A 1045 -17.87 -19.04 -17.91
CA ARG A 1045 -17.57 -20.10 -18.90
C ARG A 1045 -16.10 -20.04 -19.34
N GLN A 1046 -15.28 -21.29 -19.18
CA GLN A 1046 -13.98 -21.36 -19.91
C GLN A 1046 -14.01 -22.52 -20.91
N GLY A 1047 -14.69 -22.31 -22.22
CA GLY A 1047 -14.48 -23.40 -23.20
C GLY A 1047 -15.49 -23.27 -24.36
N ASP A 1048 -15.14 -23.75 -25.73
CA ASP A 1048 -15.57 -23.66 -27.14
C ASP A 1048 -16.80 -24.53 -27.39
N GLY A 1049 -17.77 -24.88 -26.34
CA GLY A 1049 -18.95 -25.67 -26.77
C GLY A 1049 -20.25 -24.86 -26.59
N LYS A 1050 -21.25 -25.09 -27.61
CA LYS A 1050 -22.61 -24.54 -27.85
C LYS A 1050 -23.62 -25.15 -26.86
N TYR A 1051 -23.46 -24.94 -25.48
CA TYR A 1051 -24.50 -25.57 -24.63
C TYR A 1051 -25.40 -24.47 -24.06
N LYS A 1052 -26.69 -24.57 -24.39
CA LYS A 1052 -27.79 -23.68 -23.96
C LYS A 1052 -28.38 -24.16 -22.62
N ILE A 1053 -28.29 -23.16 -21.61
CA ILE A 1053 -29.02 -23.51 -20.36
C ILE A 1053 -30.53 -23.33 -20.61
N GLU A 1054 -31.26 -24.44 -20.64
CA GLU A 1054 -32.67 -24.35 -21.09
C GLU A 1054 -33.62 -24.42 -19.89
N SER A 1055 -33.05 -24.89 -18.71
CA SER A 1055 -33.97 -25.08 -17.57
C SER A 1055 -33.75 -23.97 -16.52
N ASP A 1056 -34.74 -23.74 -15.76
CA ASP A 1056 -34.62 -22.79 -14.62
C ASP A 1056 -33.63 -23.31 -13.57
N HIS A 1057 -32.99 -22.33 -13.04
CA HIS A 1057 -31.98 -22.76 -12.04
C HIS A 1057 -32.17 -21.95 -10.75
N VAL A 1058 -31.81 -22.72 -9.62
CA VAL A 1058 -31.89 -22.08 -8.28
C VAL A 1058 -30.48 -21.70 -7.84
N PHE A 1059 -30.34 -20.37 -7.52
CA PHE A 1059 -29.07 -19.87 -6.96
C PHE A 1059 -29.26 -19.54 -5.47
N ILE A 1060 -28.25 -20.10 -4.64
CA ILE A 1060 -28.31 -19.82 -3.20
C ILE A 1060 -26.94 -19.25 -2.77
N GLY A 1061 -27.04 -18.13 -2.13
CA GLY A 1061 -25.79 -17.52 -1.64
C GLY A 1061 -25.94 -17.03 -0.20
N TYR A 1062 -24.72 -17.03 0.48
CA TYR A 1062 -24.71 -16.52 1.87
C TYR A 1062 -23.63 -15.44 1.99
N THR A 1063 -24.10 -14.38 2.55
CA THR A 1063 -23.12 -13.30 2.82
C THR A 1063 -23.31 -12.79 4.25
N SER A 1064 -22.06 -12.33 4.78
CA SER A 1064 -22.16 -11.77 6.15
C SER A 1064 -22.83 -10.39 6.11
N CYS A 1065 -23.52 -10.15 7.27
CA CYS A 1065 -24.24 -8.86 7.29
C CYS A 1065 -23.23 -7.70 7.35
N PRO A 1066 -23.27 -6.75 6.35
CA PRO A 1066 -22.34 -5.60 6.39
C PRO A 1066 -22.57 -4.73 7.63
N TYR A 1067 -21.37 -4.22 8.31
CA TYR A 1067 -21.44 -3.35 9.51
C TYR A 1067 -22.33 -2.12 9.25
N THR A 1068 -22.55 -1.84 7.90
CA THR A 1068 -23.29 -0.63 7.50
C THR A 1068 -24.80 -0.82 7.67
N ILE A 1069 -25.32 -2.14 7.77
CA ILE A 1069 -26.75 -2.42 8.01
C ILE A 1069 -27.01 -2.53 9.52
N LYS A 1070 -25.74 -2.44 10.44
CA LYS A 1070 -25.95 -2.47 11.91
C LYS A 1070 -26.39 -1.08 12.39
N CYS A 1071 -27.61 -0.63 12.24
CA CYS A 1071 -28.17 0.63 12.80
C CYS A 1071 -27.37 1.08 14.03
N PRO A 1072 -26.60 2.23 14.04
CA PRO A 1072 -25.86 2.75 15.20
C PRO A 1072 -26.61 2.53 16.51
N GLU A 1073 -26.35 1.46 17.25
CA GLU A 1073 -26.65 1.24 18.69
C GLU A 1073 -26.86 2.56 19.42
N ASP A 1074 -27.96 3.32 19.20
CA ASP A 1074 -28.29 4.29 20.28
C ASP A 1074 -28.56 3.57 21.60
N ALA A 1075 -27.63 3.32 22.46
CA ALA A 1075 -27.59 2.95 23.89
C ALA A 1075 -28.74 3.61 24.66
N ASN A 1076 -30.03 3.71 24.09
CA ASN A 1076 -31.13 3.93 25.06
C ASN A 1076 -32.45 4.09 24.31
N SER A 1077 -32.85 3.26 23.25
CA SER A 1077 -34.30 3.44 22.94
C SER A 1077 -34.93 2.07 22.66
N ASP A 1078 -35.42 1.24 23.54
CA ASP A 1078 -36.43 0.17 23.44
C ASP A 1078 -37.58 0.57 22.52
N LYS A 1079 -37.36 1.39 21.38
CA LYS A 1079 -38.56 1.60 20.53
C LYS A 1079 -38.28 1.07 19.12
N CYS A 1080 -38.82 -0.19 18.70
CA CYS A 1080 -38.97 -1.03 17.51
C CYS A 1080 -39.57 -0.23 16.34
N ASN A 1081 -38.63 0.39 15.46
CA ASN A 1081 -39.17 1.05 14.25
C ASN A 1081 -39.29 0.04 13.09
N SER A 1082 -40.50 0.03 12.34
CA SER A 1082 -40.74 -0.80 11.15
C SER A 1082 -39.72 -0.48 10.04
N THR A 1083 -38.77 -1.43 9.69
CA THR A 1083 -37.75 -1.29 8.65
C THR A 1083 -38.21 -2.00 7.36
N GLU A 1084 -38.38 -1.13 6.31
CA GLU A 1084 -38.69 -1.73 4.99
C GLU A 1084 -37.39 -2.05 4.23
N ALA A 1085 -37.28 -3.38 3.78
CA ALA A 1085 -36.10 -3.75 2.98
C ALA A 1085 -36.54 -4.00 1.53
N SER A 1086 -35.71 -3.44 0.69
CA SER A 1086 -35.93 -3.71 -0.74
C SER A 1086 -34.71 -4.41 -1.34
N LEU A 1087 -35.01 -5.55 -1.95
CA LEU A 1087 -33.93 -6.34 -2.62
C LEU A 1087 -34.22 -6.39 -4.11
N GLU A 1088 -33.16 -6.10 -4.77
CA GLU A 1088 -33.29 -6.22 -6.24
C GLU A 1088 -32.21 -7.17 -6.78
N PHE A 1089 -32.76 -8.23 -7.45
CA PHE A 1089 -31.84 -9.24 -8.01
C PHE A 1089 -31.60 -8.93 -9.50
N ASN A 1090 -30.31 -8.93 -9.64
CA ASN A 1090 -29.96 -8.67 -11.06
C ASN A 1090 -29.06 -9.78 -11.61
N VAL A 1091 -29.39 -10.00 -12.91
CA VAL A 1091 -28.55 -11.02 -13.58
C VAL A 1091 -27.78 -10.35 -14.71
N ALA A 1092 -26.46 -10.53 -14.56
CA ALA A 1092 -25.64 -9.99 -15.66
C ALA A 1092 -24.96 -11.13 -16.44
N GLY A 1093 -25.17 -11.09 -17.93
CA GLY A 1093 -24.60 -12.14 -18.83
C GLY A 1093 -23.57 -11.55 -19.79
N GLY A 1094 -22.17 -11.54 -19.58
CA GLY A 1094 -20.91 -11.25 -20.31
C GLY A 1094 -21.18 -10.73 -21.73
N THR A 1095 -22.45 -10.45 -22.42
CA THR A 1095 -22.51 -9.66 -23.67
C THR A 1095 -23.43 -8.44 -23.46
N SER A 1096 -22.94 -7.17 -23.45
CA SER A 1096 -23.48 -5.80 -23.47
C SER A 1096 -24.97 -5.77 -23.80
N GLU A 1097 -25.84 -6.96 -23.62
CA GLU A 1097 -27.27 -6.58 -23.74
C GLU A 1097 -28.02 -6.96 -22.46
N LYS A 1098 -28.20 -6.18 -21.43
CA LYS A 1098 -28.98 -6.03 -20.19
C LYS A 1098 -30.42 -6.49 -20.35
N GLU A 1099 -30.78 -7.46 -21.45
CA GLU A 1099 -32.24 -7.71 -21.37
C GLU A 1099 -32.54 -9.15 -21.74
N LYS A 1100 -31.79 -10.27 -21.21
CA LYS A 1100 -32.37 -11.55 -21.75
C LYS A 1100 -32.61 -12.53 -20.60
N PHE A 1101 -32.25 -12.17 -19.31
CA PHE A 1101 -32.46 -13.18 -18.24
C PHE A 1101 -33.44 -12.62 -17.21
N LYS A 1102 -34.45 -13.58 -16.91
CA LYS A 1102 -35.53 -13.15 -16.00
C LYS A 1102 -35.44 -13.92 -14.67
N VAL A 1103 -35.34 -13.06 -13.62
CA VAL A 1103 -35.50 -13.71 -12.29
C VAL A 1103 -36.99 -14.01 -12.06
N LEU A 1104 -37.29 -15.38 -11.93
CA LEU A 1104 -38.71 -15.83 -11.81
C LEU A 1104 -39.18 -15.70 -10.36
N LYS A 1105 -38.26 -16.03 -9.41
CA LYS A 1105 -38.58 -15.95 -7.97
C LYS A 1105 -37.31 -15.59 -7.20
N CYS A 1106 -37.51 -14.86 -6.20
CA CYS A 1106 -36.35 -14.60 -5.34
C CYS A 1106 -36.75 -14.68 -3.87
N GLY A 1107 -35.67 -14.91 -3.04
CA GLY A 1107 -35.99 -15.14 -1.61
C GLY A 1107 -34.88 -14.58 -0.72
N LEU A 1108 -35.36 -14.23 0.49
CA LEU A 1108 -34.44 -13.75 1.54
C LEU A 1108 -34.58 -14.60 2.80
N GLY A 1109 -33.34 -15.05 3.25
CA GLY A 1109 -33.27 -15.78 4.54
C GLY A 1109 -32.37 -15.04 5.53
N LEU A 1110 -32.94 -14.79 6.73
CA LEU A 1110 -32.10 -14.19 7.77
C LEU A 1110 -31.49 -15.29 8.65
N VAL A 1111 -30.11 -15.15 8.80
CA VAL A 1111 -29.42 -16.23 9.55
C VAL A 1111 -28.90 -15.65 10.87
N TYR A 1112 -29.41 -16.20 12.03
CA TYR A 1112 -29.04 -15.65 13.36
C TYR A 1112 -28.09 -16.63 14.07
N ALA A 1113 -27.01 -15.93 14.88
CA ALA A 1113 -26.08 -16.75 15.69
C ALA A 1113 -26.72 -17.21 17.00
N LYS A 1114 -26.66 -18.41 17.51
CA LYS A 1114 -27.23 -18.88 18.79
C LYS A 1114 -26.31 -18.48 19.96
N ASP A 1115 -26.79 -17.66 21.21
CA ASP A 1115 -26.12 -17.19 22.45
C ASP A 1115 -25.68 -18.38 23.30
N LYS A 1116 -24.41 -18.69 23.31
CA LYS A 1116 -23.84 -19.77 24.15
C LYS A 1116 -23.94 -19.41 25.63
N GLY A 1117 -24.93 -18.54 26.19
CA GLY A 1117 -24.87 -18.38 27.66
C GLY A 1117 -26.27 -18.38 28.27
N LYS A 1118 -27.17 -19.33 27.99
CA LYS A 1118 -28.18 -19.77 29.00
C LYS A 1118 -28.22 -21.30 29.05
N ASN A 1119 -27.25 -21.99 29.88
CA ASN A 1119 -27.57 -23.35 30.37
C ASN A 1119 -29.04 -23.71 30.16
N SER A 1120 -29.38 -24.45 29.03
CA SER A 1120 -30.31 -25.60 29.09
C SER A 1120 -29.94 -26.62 28.03
N CYS A 1121 -28.89 -27.59 28.21
CA CYS A 1121 -29.26 -28.99 27.87
C CYS A 1121 -30.16 -29.03 26.62
N HIS A 1122 -29.81 -28.40 25.45
CA HIS A 1122 -30.40 -28.88 24.17
C HIS A 1122 -29.42 -28.60 23.04
N GLU A 1123 -28.07 -28.42 23.23
CA GLU A 1123 -27.01 -28.72 22.24
C GLU A 1123 -26.74 -30.22 22.14
N ALA A 1124 -27.80 -31.04 22.20
CA ALA A 1124 -27.65 -32.45 21.80
C ALA A 1124 -28.78 -32.82 20.83
N LYS A 1125 -29.14 -32.05 19.81
CA LYS A 1125 -30.08 -32.78 18.91
C LYS A 1125 -29.71 -32.49 17.45
N TYR A 1126 -28.44 -32.19 17.06
CA TYR A 1126 -28.16 -32.56 15.65
C TYR A 1126 -26.69 -32.96 15.51
N ASP A 1127 -26.20 -33.67 16.42
CA ASP A 1127 -25.06 -34.59 16.33
C ASP A 1127 -25.19 -35.67 17.42
N MET A 1128 -25.96 -36.82 17.21
CA MET A 1128 -25.34 -38.09 17.67
C MET A 1128 -25.81 -39.24 16.79
N PRO A 1129 -24.84 -40.03 16.33
CA PRO A 1129 -24.84 -41.40 15.79
C PRO A 1129 -25.99 -42.24 16.38
N VAL A 1130 -27.05 -42.51 15.72
CA VAL A 1130 -27.81 -43.75 16.05
C VAL A 1130 -26.86 -44.84 16.56
N LYS A 1131 -26.40 -44.81 17.86
CA LYS A 1131 -26.09 -46.05 18.59
C LYS A 1131 -27.37 -46.86 18.86
N VAL A 1132 -27.69 -47.76 18.05
CA VAL A 1132 -28.44 -48.99 18.41
C VAL A 1132 -27.92 -49.55 19.74
N SER A 1133 -28.38 -49.15 20.96
CA SER A 1133 -28.32 -50.12 22.10
C SER A 1133 -29.71 -50.70 22.36
N PHE A 1134 -30.03 -51.86 21.92
CA PHE A 1134 -30.87 -52.94 22.50
C PHE A 1134 -30.57 -53.12 24.00
N GLN A 1135 -31.45 -52.62 25.03
CA GLN A 1135 -31.76 -53.09 26.39
C GLN A 1135 -32.44 -54.47 26.38
N GLU A 1136 -31.92 -55.37 27.07
CA GLU A 1136 -31.89 -56.11 28.35
C GLU A 1136 -33.00 -57.17 28.37
N THR A 1137 -32.62 -58.45 28.71
CA THR A 1137 -33.02 -59.16 29.94
C THR A 1137 -32.49 -60.60 29.88
N SER A 1138 -31.53 -60.91 30.81
CA SER A 1138 -31.28 -62.04 31.73
C SER A 1138 -32.59 -62.70 32.19
N LYS A 1139 -32.75 -64.05 31.88
CA LYS A 1139 -32.82 -65.29 32.68
C LYS A 1139 -33.41 -66.42 31.82
N GLU A 1140 -32.61 -67.57 31.72
CA GLU A 1140 -32.42 -68.92 32.29
C GLU A 1140 -32.43 -69.96 31.17
N VAL A 1141 -31.37 -70.83 31.10
CA VAL A 1141 -30.80 -72.13 31.47
C VAL A 1141 -30.77 -73.02 30.21
N ASP A 1142 -29.53 -73.47 29.85
CA ASP A 1142 -28.91 -74.81 29.96
C ASP A 1142 -28.02 -75.04 28.73
N GLY A 1143 -26.70 -75.18 28.99
CA GLY A 1143 -25.78 -76.36 29.06
C GLY A 1143 -24.83 -76.36 27.86
N GLY A 1144 -23.52 -76.10 28.11
CA GLY A 1144 -22.37 -77.04 28.14
C GLY A 1144 -21.45 -76.84 26.93
N ALA A 1145 -20.21 -76.37 27.18
CA ALA A 1145 -18.88 -77.01 27.25
C ALA A 1145 -18.07 -76.66 25.98
N LYS A 1146 -16.89 -75.97 26.13
CA LYS A 1146 -15.44 -76.28 26.17
C LYS A 1146 -14.84 -76.14 24.76
N LYS A 1147 -13.77 -75.27 24.61
CA LYS A 1147 -12.30 -75.48 24.55
C LYS A 1147 -11.81 -75.30 23.11
N LYS A 1148 -10.83 -74.38 22.87
CA LYS A 1148 -9.37 -74.32 22.64
C LYS A 1148 -9.03 -74.81 21.23
N LYS A 1149 -8.25 -74.02 20.46
CA LYS A 1149 -6.84 -74.20 20.03
C LYS A 1149 -6.77 -74.23 18.49
N LYS A 1150 -5.86 -73.40 17.92
CA LYS A 1150 -4.51 -73.46 17.31
C LYS A 1150 -4.59 -73.96 15.87
N LYS A 1151 -3.96 -73.24 14.92
CA LYS A 1151 -2.72 -73.56 14.18
C LYS A 1151 -3.00 -73.47 12.67
N LYS A 1152 -2.16 -72.63 12.00
CA LYS A 1152 -1.02 -72.55 11.07
C LYS A 1152 -1.17 -73.54 9.91
N THR A 1153 -0.98 -73.05 8.71
CA THR A 1153 0.09 -73.28 7.72
C THR A 1153 -0.52 -73.23 6.31
N ARG A 1154 0.11 -72.40 5.46
CA ARG A 1154 1.00 -72.25 4.28
C ARG A 1154 0.70 -73.33 3.24
N GLY A 1155 0.57 -72.92 1.99
CA GLY A 1155 1.46 -73.19 0.83
C GLY A 1155 0.63 -73.46 -0.44
N ASP A 1156 0.93 -72.65 -1.48
CA ASP A 1156 1.73 -72.84 -2.71
C ASP A 1156 0.81 -73.24 -3.89
N ASP A 1157 0.90 -72.43 -5.01
CA ASP A 1157 1.53 -72.43 -6.35
C ASP A 1157 0.58 -73.07 -7.37
N GLY A 1158 0.26 -72.30 -8.39
CA GLY A 1158 0.61 -72.76 -9.76
C GLY A 1158 -0.40 -72.23 -10.77
N ARG A 1159 -0.05 -71.17 -11.52
CA ARG A 1159 -0.34 -70.86 -12.94
C ARG A 1159 -0.20 -72.08 -13.85
N PRO A 1160 -0.68 -71.98 -15.17
CA PRO A 1160 -1.38 -71.22 -16.20
C PRO A 1160 -1.67 -72.06 -17.45
N LYS A 1161 -2.66 -71.65 -18.24
CA LYS A 1161 -2.57 -71.67 -19.72
C LYS A 1161 -3.98 -71.69 -20.31
N LYS A 1162 -4.23 -70.74 -21.30
CA LYS A 1162 -4.24 -70.56 -22.77
C LYS A 1162 -5.64 -70.82 -23.32
N LYS A 1163 -6.11 -69.87 -24.17
CA LYS A 1163 -6.32 -69.92 -25.64
C LYS A 1163 -7.71 -69.36 -25.96
N GLN A 1164 -7.66 -68.30 -26.83
CA GLN A 1164 -7.79 -68.02 -28.28
C GLN A 1164 -9.26 -68.13 -28.70
N LYS A 1165 -9.74 -67.07 -29.37
CA LYS A 1165 -10.09 -66.94 -30.80
C LYS A 1165 -11.47 -66.29 -30.94
N SER A 1166 -11.43 -65.14 -31.70
CA SER A 1166 -11.63 -64.78 -33.12
C SER A 1166 -13.09 -64.46 -33.39
N THR A 1167 -13.26 -63.27 -33.95
CA THR A 1167 -13.49 -62.85 -35.35
C THR A 1167 -14.84 -62.11 -35.43
N MET A 1168 -14.71 -60.85 -35.95
CA MET A 1168 -14.80 -60.32 -37.34
C MET A 1168 -16.22 -59.81 -37.60
N ASP A 1169 -16.31 -58.52 -37.90
CA ASP A 1169 -16.39 -57.87 -39.24
C ASP A 1169 -17.75 -57.16 -39.37
N ASP A 1170 -17.67 -55.87 -39.70
CA ASP A 1170 -17.87 -55.26 -41.04
C ASP A 1170 -18.82 -54.07 -40.93
N ASN A 1171 -18.21 -52.91 -41.26
CA ASN A 1171 -18.29 -52.19 -42.55
C ASN A 1171 -19.20 -50.96 -42.42
N ILE A 1172 -18.57 -49.80 -42.46
CA ILE A 1172 -18.31 -48.56 -43.21
C ILE A 1172 -19.44 -48.31 -44.21
N PRO A 1173 -19.70 -47.03 -44.68
CA PRO A 1173 -18.93 -45.80 -44.96
C PRO A 1173 -19.82 -44.66 -45.47
N CYS A 1174 -19.45 -43.44 -45.15
CA CYS A 1174 -18.99 -42.48 -46.19
C CYS A 1174 -19.86 -41.22 -46.14
N GLN A 1175 -19.24 -40.07 -45.86
CA GLN A 1175 -18.71 -39.08 -46.82
C GLN A 1175 -19.46 -37.75 -46.66
N SER A 1176 -18.73 -36.66 -46.36
CA SER A 1176 -18.10 -35.60 -47.17
C SER A 1176 -18.76 -34.25 -46.86
N ASN A 1177 -17.98 -33.28 -46.42
CA ASN A 1177 -17.30 -32.14 -47.07
C ASN A 1177 -17.86 -30.81 -46.55
N SER A 1178 -16.98 -29.94 -46.03
CA SER A 1178 -16.17 -28.79 -46.50
C SER A 1178 -16.79 -27.47 -46.00
N ASP A 1179 -16.05 -26.69 -45.24
CA ASP A 1179 -15.28 -25.47 -45.54
C ASP A 1179 -15.90 -24.26 -44.83
N GLY A 1180 -15.13 -23.57 -43.93
CA GLY A 1180 -14.43 -22.29 -44.04
C GLY A 1180 -14.85 -21.33 -42.90
N ARG A 1181 -13.90 -21.07 -41.95
CA ARG A 1181 -12.91 -20.13 -41.39
C ARG A 1181 -13.43 -18.71 -41.37
N ARG A 1182 -13.40 -18.02 -40.19
CA ARG A 1182 -12.49 -16.98 -39.65
C ARG A 1182 -13.30 -15.90 -38.93
N LYS A 1183 -12.94 -15.62 -37.63
CA LYS A 1183 -12.08 -14.93 -36.65
C LYS A 1183 -12.74 -13.61 -36.23
N ASP A 1184 -12.89 -13.43 -34.86
CA ASP A 1184 -12.08 -12.74 -33.83
C ASP A 1184 -12.98 -11.80 -33.01
N SER A 1185 -13.04 -12.09 -31.70
CA SER A 1185 -13.10 -11.43 -30.38
C SER A 1185 -11.70 -11.30 -29.77
N SER A 1186 -11.59 -10.11 -29.13
CA SER A 1186 -10.80 -9.77 -27.92
C SER A 1186 -11.71 -9.13 -26.86
N VAL A 1187 -11.49 -9.67 -25.37
CA VAL A 1187 -10.62 -9.39 -24.21
C VAL A 1187 -11.51 -9.29 -22.96
N VAL A 1188 -11.06 -10.21 -21.71
CA VAL A 1188 -10.07 -9.94 -20.64
C VAL A 1188 -10.48 -10.74 -19.40
N ARG A 1189 -9.62 -11.70 -18.56
CA ARG A 1189 -8.72 -12.28 -17.56
C ARG A 1189 -8.35 -11.25 -16.48
N HIS A 1190 -8.49 -11.87 -14.91
CA HIS A 1190 -7.29 -12.22 -14.10
C HIS A 1190 -7.73 -12.82 -12.76
N MET A 1191 -7.57 -14.28 -12.39
CA MET A 1191 -6.60 -15.00 -11.54
C MET A 1191 -6.83 -16.52 -11.69
N VAL A 1192 -6.54 -17.11 -12.98
CA VAL A 1192 -5.85 -18.09 -13.84
C VAL A 1192 -5.50 -17.41 -15.16
N GLU A 1193 -4.75 -16.45 -15.16
CA GLU A 1193 -4.25 -16.08 -16.51
C GLU A 1193 -2.73 -16.25 -16.55
N ASN A 1194 -2.34 -17.46 -16.65
CA ASN A 1194 -1.36 -17.90 -17.69
C ASN A 1194 -1.66 -19.34 -18.10
N LEU A 1195 -2.76 -19.65 -18.75
CA LEU A 1195 -2.91 -20.79 -19.67
C LEU A 1195 -4.32 -20.76 -20.28
N GLN A 1196 -4.52 -19.86 -21.23
CA GLN A 1196 -5.53 -20.20 -22.26
C GLN A 1196 -5.77 -18.99 -23.17
N ALA A 1197 -4.94 -18.71 -24.27
CA ALA A 1197 -5.70 -18.33 -25.50
C ALA A 1197 -5.02 -18.94 -26.72
N GLY A 1198 -5.65 -19.99 -27.41
CA GLY A 1198 -6.25 -19.72 -28.75
C GLY A 1198 -6.38 -21.03 -29.53
N ASP A 1199 -7.70 -21.49 -29.80
CA ASP A 1199 -7.84 -21.90 -31.22
C ASP A 1199 -9.28 -21.65 -31.68
N GLU A 1200 -9.35 -21.00 -33.02
CA GLU A 1200 -9.36 -21.51 -34.41
C GLU A 1200 -10.49 -20.84 -35.20
N SER A 1201 -10.06 -20.38 -36.53
CA SER A 1201 -10.29 -21.12 -37.80
C SER A 1201 -10.58 -20.13 -38.93
N VAL A 1202 -9.73 -20.09 -39.92
CA VAL A 1202 -9.71 -20.05 -41.39
C VAL A 1202 -11.11 -20.31 -41.96
N PRO A 1203 -11.58 -19.60 -43.11
CA PRO A 1203 -11.99 -20.55 -44.16
C PRO A 1203 -11.59 -20.07 -45.54
N SER A 1204 -10.85 -20.93 -46.43
CA SER A 1204 -10.66 -20.94 -47.88
C SER A 1204 -9.83 -19.74 -48.34
#